data_AF-A0A964Q2D1-F1
#
_entry.id   AF-A0A964Q2D1-F1
#
_cell.length_a   1.000
_cell.length_b   1.000
_cell.length_c   1.000
_cell.angle_alpha   90.00
_cell.angle_beta   90.00
_cell.angle_gamma   90.00
#
_symmetry.space_group_name_H-M   'P 1'
#
loop_
_entity.id
_entity.type
_entity.pdbx_description
1 polymer ?
#
loop_
_entity_poly.entity_id
_entity_poly.type
_entity_poly.pdbx_seq_one_letter_code
_entity_poly.pdbx_strand_id
1 'polypeptide(L)'
;MADWQDNLADNLKGPLDGLRGGIRKYVAWEAGLTLLLFAAVWFWADLILDYGSYRLLGFDWVQSLPGWFRGGLLLFLIGGVLTLIISRAALRLNRDFSNDSLALLLERRFPEKLQDRLITAVQLTGDKIQQLGSSPAMLREVLRETSSRMEGLPVDEVFDWSRLSRLARQSAVATVGAYLVALLAFFAGAGLPAAEGETQQGGLRALNEVLLTWADRDLFLKDVIWPRTAFLHLIGFPDSGQARVGRDAPPFPLKIRGIRFLVAGPPSKRAVDLFTSHLKDQGIDPGLPGVRFARVPQEGWRPLSVFDLADLLTSAPELAKLPSGCKAQIPGEPLSVDEVDLFLQGPQTRMGKAPGALAEWAKTLEELRERGKQPLYRRSFRYLSVPETVIVRYWGASTSNLVTLQRGAENEFSTQLADLRESVEFTAEAADYRTRARKIILVPPPMLTRMMAEELHPAYLYHRPLAGESAAALKGKRQSFEAQDMLQPGSDMSRLSMPEGSSAKIRSESDMDIAVVRAVTKTGAKFPKVNPKLLDKRSFTFEVENLREEMNFYLEYEDEEGVMGRRGVSFKPNGDDPPTADLEPDAPRRTKDGLMVTALARIPFRGHATDGHGLGEVRYAVQVKKAETETIDVAVLFQISAIAQIVPLPGAHWRTTAFLGAVLPSKKPEKPAVETRHFPLAGFHKLLQSTPGEFQPLSTILQNLEKPLKLSQRRPVVRAYQVLPDTFDRQDDEPSSDFPVWKLALALPFSANTHQPRYKMELWLEALDHDIETGPSLSTSKDRFLFMIVGEQELLAEIGREEEKLKVALEQVKGQLLEAEARLGLSSLDLAQGSVKVEQLGPLVARCEELTRSLETRLTSTQEVQEAYSRILKELRLNRVDSERIKRVQETIFEPLRLITAVEFPATGREVIRFQEALENMGLALPARVQASSTALQATRGQYRKLIQAIDEVLAAMGTLTDINKLVAILRAIEDEERKQFDLLQKIHEELVKKTLEDALNPKK
;
A
#
# COMPACT_ATOMS: atom_id res chain seq x y z
N MET A 1 -83.01 73.46 58.12
CA MET A 1 -81.64 74.04 58.05
C MET A 1 -80.61 73.02 57.61
N ALA A 2 -80.68 71.75 58.07
CA ALA A 2 -79.87 70.65 57.54
C ALA A 2 -80.06 70.43 56.02
N ASP A 3 -81.31 70.34 55.53
CA ASP A 3 -81.61 70.16 54.10
C ASP A 3 -81.06 71.25 53.15
N TRP A 4 -80.81 72.46 53.66
CA TRP A 4 -80.27 73.56 52.85
C TRP A 4 -78.74 73.50 52.78
N GLN A 5 -78.07 73.04 53.85
CA GLN A 5 -76.61 72.84 53.86
C GLN A 5 -76.21 71.63 53.00
N ASP A 6 -77.00 70.56 53.01
CA ASP A 6 -76.72 69.36 52.21
C ASP A 6 -76.85 69.62 50.70
N ASN A 7 -77.88 70.36 50.26
CA ASN A 7 -78.06 70.70 48.84
C ASN A 7 -76.94 71.62 48.29
N LEU A 8 -76.44 72.57 49.08
CA LEU A 8 -75.33 73.45 48.66
C LEU A 8 -73.97 72.75 48.73
N ALA A 9 -73.76 71.85 49.69
CA ALA A 9 -72.57 71.02 49.75
C ALA A 9 -72.51 70.01 48.57
N ASP A 10 -73.65 69.47 48.14
CA ASP A 10 -73.72 68.57 46.99
C ASP A 10 -73.53 69.30 45.64
N ASN A 11 -73.97 70.56 45.53
CA ASN A 11 -73.66 71.43 44.39
C ASN A 11 -72.16 71.74 44.25
N LEU A 12 -71.39 71.69 45.35
CA LEU A 12 -69.92 71.81 45.32
C LEU A 12 -69.23 70.49 44.97
N LYS A 13 -69.79 69.34 45.37
CA LYS A 13 -69.24 68.00 45.05
C LYS A 13 -69.38 67.63 43.58
N GLY A 14 -70.50 67.98 42.93
CA GLY A 14 -70.78 67.64 41.53
C GLY A 14 -69.65 68.03 40.54
N PRO A 15 -69.19 69.30 40.53
CA PRO A 15 -68.07 69.74 39.68
C PRO A 15 -66.71 69.11 40.04
N LEU A 16 -66.44 68.87 41.34
CA LEU A 16 -65.20 68.23 41.80
C LEU A 16 -65.15 66.73 41.44
N ASP A 17 -66.28 66.04 41.53
CA ASP A 17 -66.45 64.65 41.08
C ASP A 17 -66.39 64.56 39.54
N GLY A 18 -66.94 65.55 38.84
CA GLY A 18 -66.78 65.73 37.40
C GLY A 18 -65.32 65.88 36.98
N LEU A 19 -64.55 66.71 37.68
CA LEU A 19 -63.11 66.86 37.47
C LEU A 19 -62.35 65.57 37.79
N ARG A 20 -62.68 64.87 38.89
CA ARG A 20 -62.07 63.55 39.22
C ARG A 20 -62.33 62.52 38.13
N GLY A 21 -63.57 62.45 37.62
CA GLY A 21 -63.94 61.59 36.49
C GLY A 21 -63.21 61.96 35.20
N GLY A 22 -63.07 63.26 34.92
CA GLY A 22 -62.29 63.80 33.80
C GLY A 22 -60.81 63.43 33.87
N ILE A 23 -60.18 63.57 35.05
CA ILE A 23 -58.78 63.17 35.28
C ILE A 23 -58.60 61.67 35.03
N ARG A 24 -59.48 60.82 35.56
CA ARG A 24 -59.40 59.35 35.34
C ARG A 24 -59.57 59.00 33.86
N LYS A 25 -60.51 59.62 33.15
CA LYS A 25 -60.70 59.43 31.70
C LYS A 25 -59.47 59.88 30.90
N TYR A 26 -58.92 61.06 31.21
CA TYR A 26 -57.72 61.58 30.54
C TYR A 26 -56.51 60.65 30.76
N VAL A 27 -56.28 60.19 32.00
CA VAL A 27 -55.20 59.25 32.32
C VAL A 27 -55.40 57.90 31.62
N ALA A 28 -56.63 57.40 31.56
CA ALA A 28 -56.95 56.15 30.84
C ALA A 28 -56.67 56.27 29.34
N TRP A 29 -57.07 57.37 28.69
CA TRP A 29 -56.76 57.64 27.29
C TRP A 29 -55.25 57.82 27.05
N GLU A 30 -54.55 58.56 27.91
CA GLU A 30 -53.10 58.74 27.81
C GLU A 30 -52.38 57.38 27.94
N ALA A 31 -52.76 56.55 28.91
CA ALA A 31 -52.18 55.23 29.11
C ALA A 31 -52.48 54.29 27.93
N GLY A 32 -53.73 54.27 27.44
CA GLY A 32 -54.14 53.47 26.29
C GLY A 32 -53.40 53.84 25.01
N LEU A 33 -53.29 55.14 24.70
CA LEU A 33 -52.52 55.62 23.55
C LEU A 33 -51.02 55.36 23.69
N THR A 34 -50.45 55.49 24.89
CA THR A 34 -49.03 55.18 25.13
C THR A 34 -48.75 53.69 24.91
N LEU A 35 -49.65 52.82 25.37
CA LEU A 35 -49.55 51.37 25.19
C LEU A 35 -49.72 50.99 23.71
N LEU A 36 -50.67 51.62 23.01
CA LEU A 36 -50.87 51.40 21.58
C LEU A 36 -49.66 51.86 20.75
N LEU A 37 -49.07 53.01 21.08
CA LEU A 37 -47.85 53.48 20.45
C LEU A 37 -46.66 52.53 20.70
N PHE A 38 -46.48 52.08 21.94
CA PHE A 38 -45.42 51.13 22.29
C PHE A 38 -45.58 49.81 21.52
N ALA A 39 -46.79 49.24 21.51
CA ALA A 39 -47.08 48.00 20.79
C ALA A 39 -46.86 48.17 19.29
N ALA A 40 -47.28 49.29 18.68
CA ALA A 40 -47.08 49.58 17.27
C ALA A 40 -45.59 49.71 16.92
N VAL A 41 -44.82 50.47 17.71
CA VAL A 41 -43.37 50.64 17.48
C VAL A 41 -42.63 49.31 17.64
N TRP A 42 -42.97 48.53 18.68
CA TRP A 42 -42.38 47.21 18.88
C TRP A 42 -42.69 46.28 17.71
N PHE A 43 -43.96 46.20 17.30
CA PHE A 43 -44.40 45.39 16.18
C PHE A 43 -43.60 45.69 14.90
N TRP A 44 -43.45 46.97 14.53
CA TRP A 44 -42.68 47.33 13.33
C TRP A 44 -41.18 47.09 13.48
N ALA A 45 -40.61 47.35 14.66
CA ALA A 45 -39.21 47.08 14.92
C ALA A 45 -38.89 45.58 14.81
N ASP A 46 -39.74 44.74 15.41
CA ASP A 46 -39.62 43.28 15.37
C ASP A 46 -39.85 42.74 13.96
N LEU A 47 -40.87 43.22 13.24
CA LEU A 47 -41.10 42.83 11.84
C LEU A 47 -39.93 43.21 10.92
N ILE A 48 -39.35 44.41 11.07
CA ILE A 48 -38.15 44.81 10.31
C ILE A 48 -36.96 43.93 10.68
N LEU A 49 -36.83 43.56 11.95
CA LEU A 49 -35.75 42.70 12.41
C LEU A 49 -35.90 41.26 11.91
N ASP A 50 -37.10 40.65 11.94
CA ASP A 50 -37.36 39.31 11.39
C ASP A 50 -37.37 39.33 9.86
N TYR A 51 -38.40 39.94 9.28
CA TYR A 51 -38.66 39.88 7.84
C TYR A 51 -37.63 40.69 7.05
N GLY A 52 -37.20 41.84 7.56
CA GLY A 52 -36.19 42.67 6.88
C GLY A 52 -34.82 41.99 6.83
N SER A 53 -34.39 41.32 7.91
CA SER A 53 -33.14 40.55 7.89
C SER A 53 -33.22 39.36 6.94
N TYR A 54 -34.36 38.68 6.88
CA TYR A 54 -34.61 37.64 5.89
C TYR A 54 -34.56 38.19 4.46
N ARG A 55 -35.31 39.26 4.17
CA ARG A 55 -35.46 39.77 2.80
C ARG A 55 -34.19 40.44 2.26
N LEU A 56 -33.43 41.13 3.11
CA LEU A 56 -32.23 41.88 2.70
C LEU A 56 -30.95 41.05 2.81
N LEU A 57 -30.83 40.18 3.81
CA LEU A 57 -29.59 39.46 4.13
C LEU A 57 -29.73 37.94 3.96
N GLY A 58 -30.93 37.42 3.66
CA GLY A 58 -31.21 35.97 3.62
C GLY A 58 -31.16 35.30 5.00
N PHE A 59 -31.01 36.07 6.07
CA PHE A 59 -30.87 35.57 7.44
C PHE A 59 -32.24 35.29 8.05
N ASP A 60 -32.50 34.04 8.40
CA ASP A 60 -33.73 33.64 9.10
C ASP A 60 -33.38 33.13 10.49
N TRP A 61 -33.75 33.91 11.48
CA TRP A 61 -33.41 33.64 12.87
C TRP A 61 -34.08 32.40 13.46
N VAL A 62 -35.12 31.83 12.83
CA VAL A 62 -35.71 30.55 13.27
C VAL A 62 -34.77 29.39 12.90
N GLN A 63 -33.99 29.53 11.83
CA GLN A 63 -32.97 28.55 11.45
C GLN A 63 -31.64 28.77 12.19
N SER A 64 -31.28 30.02 12.47
CA SER A 64 -29.94 30.38 12.97
C SER A 64 -29.85 30.68 14.47
N LEU A 65 -30.94 31.05 15.14
CA LEU A 65 -30.96 31.34 16.58
C LEU A 65 -31.76 30.29 17.36
N PRO A 66 -31.34 29.98 18.60
CA PRO A 66 -32.13 29.11 19.48
C PRO A 66 -33.51 29.70 19.81
N GLY A 67 -34.51 28.84 20.01
CA GLY A 67 -35.89 29.25 20.28
C GLY A 67 -36.08 30.15 21.51
N TRP A 68 -35.17 30.10 22.49
CA TRP A 68 -35.23 30.97 23.68
C TRP A 68 -35.06 32.45 23.34
N PHE A 69 -34.39 32.79 22.23
CA PHE A 69 -34.18 34.19 21.84
C PHE A 69 -35.52 34.88 21.53
N ARG A 70 -36.37 34.23 20.74
CA ARG A 70 -37.75 34.67 20.46
C ARG A 70 -38.61 34.70 21.72
N GLY A 71 -38.52 33.65 22.54
CA GLY A 71 -39.18 33.61 23.85
C GLY A 71 -38.77 34.79 24.74
N GLY A 72 -37.49 35.16 24.72
CA GLY A 72 -36.94 36.32 25.44
C GLY A 72 -37.47 37.65 24.92
N LEU A 73 -37.53 37.84 23.61
CA LEU A 73 -38.14 39.03 22.99
C LEU A 73 -39.62 39.16 23.35
N LEU A 74 -40.37 38.06 23.29
CA LEU A 74 -41.78 38.04 23.69
C LEU A 74 -41.96 38.37 25.19
N LEU A 75 -41.10 37.83 26.06
CA LEU A 75 -41.09 38.17 27.48
C LEU A 75 -40.75 39.63 27.73
N PHE A 76 -39.82 40.20 26.97
CA PHE A 76 -39.48 41.62 27.04
C PHE A 76 -40.66 42.51 26.62
N LEU A 77 -41.37 42.15 25.53
CA LEU A 77 -42.60 42.81 25.10
C LEU A 77 -43.66 42.77 26.22
N ILE A 78 -43.94 41.59 26.76
CA ILE A 78 -44.93 41.40 27.83
C ILE A 78 -44.53 42.21 29.07
N GLY A 79 -43.25 42.18 29.46
CA GLY A 79 -42.73 42.95 30.59
C GLY A 79 -42.83 44.46 30.39
N GLY A 80 -42.54 44.95 29.18
CA GLY A 80 -42.70 46.35 28.80
C GLY A 80 -44.16 46.81 28.86
N VAL A 81 -45.08 46.01 28.31
CA VAL A 81 -46.53 46.25 28.39
C VAL A 81 -46.99 46.27 29.85
N LEU A 82 -46.61 45.28 30.66
CA LEU A 82 -46.99 45.20 32.07
C LEU A 82 -46.47 46.41 32.86
N THR A 83 -45.23 46.81 32.62
CA THR A 83 -44.60 47.98 33.25
C THR A 83 -45.34 49.27 32.88
N LEU A 84 -45.74 49.44 31.62
CA LEU A 84 -46.54 50.58 31.17
C LEU A 84 -47.94 50.58 31.76
N ILE A 85 -48.63 49.43 31.82
CA ILE A 85 -49.94 49.32 32.46
C ILE A 85 -49.84 49.71 33.93
N ILE A 86 -48.85 49.19 34.67
CA ILE A 86 -48.68 49.50 36.09
C ILE A 86 -48.35 50.98 36.31
N SER A 87 -47.35 51.50 35.60
CA SER A 87 -46.82 52.87 35.83
C SER A 87 -47.70 53.99 35.26
N ARG A 88 -48.39 53.76 34.13
CA ARG A 88 -49.21 54.78 33.45
C ARG A 88 -50.70 54.66 33.72
N ALA A 89 -51.23 53.46 33.99
CA ALA A 89 -52.64 53.25 34.31
C ALA A 89 -52.85 52.92 35.79
N ALA A 90 -52.43 51.76 36.27
CA ALA A 90 -52.85 51.21 37.57
C ALA A 90 -52.46 52.11 38.76
N LEU A 91 -51.18 52.50 38.89
CA LEU A 91 -50.72 53.37 39.98
C LEU A 91 -51.33 54.78 39.93
N ARG A 92 -51.69 55.27 38.74
CA ARG A 92 -52.23 56.62 38.56
C ARG A 92 -53.75 56.68 38.72
N LEU A 93 -54.47 55.63 38.33
CA LEU A 93 -55.92 55.52 38.45
C LEU A 93 -56.36 55.20 39.89
N ASN A 94 -55.54 54.45 40.64
CA ASN A 94 -55.77 54.14 42.06
C ASN A 94 -55.31 55.22 43.04
N ARG A 95 -54.79 56.36 42.56
CA ARG A 95 -54.41 57.47 43.46
C ARG A 95 -55.66 58.20 43.92
N ASP A 96 -55.84 58.31 45.24
CA ASP A 96 -56.95 59.07 45.81
C ASP A 96 -56.72 60.57 45.64
N PHE A 97 -57.64 61.24 44.94
CA PHE A 97 -57.63 62.68 44.76
C PHE A 97 -58.51 63.32 45.82
N SER A 98 -57.88 63.83 46.89
CA SER A 98 -58.58 64.57 47.94
C SER A 98 -59.25 65.82 47.37
N ASN A 99 -60.43 66.16 47.89
CA ASN A 99 -61.18 67.33 47.42
C ASN A 99 -60.37 68.63 47.57
N ASP A 100 -59.56 68.76 48.64
CA ASP A 100 -58.65 69.89 48.87
C ASP A 100 -57.63 70.07 47.74
N SER A 101 -57.05 68.96 47.24
CA SER A 101 -56.06 69.01 46.16
C SER A 101 -56.68 69.43 44.83
N LEU A 102 -57.92 68.98 44.57
CA LEU A 102 -58.68 69.34 43.37
C LEU A 102 -59.14 70.80 43.41
N ALA A 103 -59.56 71.28 44.59
CA ALA A 103 -59.90 72.69 44.83
C ALA A 103 -58.70 73.60 44.59
N LEU A 104 -57.54 73.27 45.18
CA LEU A 104 -56.26 73.98 44.96
C LEU A 104 -55.85 74.02 43.48
N LEU A 105 -56.06 72.93 42.75
CA LEU A 105 -55.72 72.85 41.32
C LEU A 105 -56.59 73.80 40.48
N LEU A 106 -57.90 73.84 40.76
CA LEU A 106 -58.82 74.76 40.10
C LEU A 106 -58.52 76.22 40.44
N GLU A 107 -58.21 76.53 41.70
CA GLU A 107 -57.83 77.88 42.14
C GLU A 107 -56.54 78.36 41.50
N ARG A 108 -55.50 77.50 41.46
CA ARG A 108 -54.22 77.85 40.82
C ARG A 108 -54.36 78.07 39.31
N ARG A 109 -55.32 77.40 38.66
CA ARG A 109 -55.56 77.53 37.22
C ARG A 109 -56.45 78.72 36.87
N PHE A 110 -57.41 79.07 37.74
CA PHE A 110 -58.35 80.18 37.56
C PHE A 110 -58.31 81.17 38.74
N PRO A 111 -57.16 81.80 39.03
CA PRO A 111 -56.98 82.63 40.23
C PRO A 111 -57.91 83.84 40.27
N GLU A 112 -58.18 84.45 39.11
CA GLU A 112 -59.03 85.63 39.00
C GLU A 112 -60.51 85.36 39.34
N LYS A 113 -61.00 84.15 39.08
CA LYS A 113 -62.41 83.78 39.29
C LYS A 113 -62.67 83.27 40.71
N LEU A 114 -61.75 82.50 41.29
CA LEU A 114 -61.97 81.77 42.54
C LEU A 114 -61.38 82.42 43.81
N GLN A 115 -60.31 83.23 43.70
CA GLN A 115 -59.77 84.09 44.78
C GLN A 115 -59.68 83.40 46.18
N ASP A 116 -59.07 82.21 46.27
CA ASP A 116 -58.85 81.39 47.49
C ASP A 116 -60.10 80.92 48.27
N ARG A 117 -61.29 81.02 47.67
CA ARG A 117 -62.56 80.71 48.34
C ARG A 117 -63.05 79.29 48.15
N LEU A 118 -62.58 78.59 47.12
CA LEU A 118 -62.96 77.21 46.84
C LEU A 118 -62.26 76.23 47.80
N ILE A 119 -60.96 76.40 48.04
CA ILE A 119 -60.24 75.60 49.03
C ILE A 119 -60.80 75.86 50.43
N THR A 120 -61.08 77.12 50.74
CA THR A 120 -61.64 77.51 52.03
C THR A 120 -63.03 76.89 52.20
N ALA A 121 -63.89 76.96 51.18
CA ALA A 121 -65.20 76.30 51.20
C ALA A 121 -65.10 74.79 51.40
N VAL A 122 -64.20 74.10 50.66
CA VAL A 122 -64.02 72.65 50.76
C VAL A 122 -63.48 72.22 52.13
N GLN A 123 -62.50 72.94 52.67
CA GLN A 123 -61.95 72.70 54.02
C GLN A 123 -62.99 72.93 55.11
N LEU A 124 -63.80 74.00 54.98
CA LEU A 124 -64.88 74.33 55.91
C LEU A 124 -66.02 73.30 55.88
N THR A 125 -66.29 72.65 54.74
CA THR A 125 -67.23 71.53 54.63
C THR A 125 -66.67 70.18 55.12
N GLY A 126 -65.38 70.10 55.45
CA GLY A 126 -64.76 68.88 55.96
C GLY A 126 -65.00 68.64 57.47
N ASP A 127 -65.05 67.38 57.88
CA ASP A 127 -65.32 66.93 59.25
C ASP A 127 -64.39 67.57 60.31
N LYS A 128 -63.18 67.98 59.92
CA LYS A 128 -62.17 68.57 60.82
C LYS A 128 -62.53 69.98 61.31
N ILE A 129 -63.29 70.77 60.56
CA ILE A 129 -63.56 72.18 60.91
C ILE A 129 -64.95 72.37 61.55
N GLN A 130 -65.90 71.45 61.32
CA GLN A 130 -67.20 71.46 62.00
C GLN A 130 -67.07 71.33 63.54
N GLN A 131 -65.96 70.77 64.04
CA GLN A 131 -65.66 70.67 65.47
C GLN A 131 -65.17 71.99 66.09
N LEU A 132 -64.77 72.97 65.27
CA LEU A 132 -64.28 74.29 65.69
C LEU A 132 -65.38 75.34 65.47
N GLY A 133 -66.46 75.27 66.27
CA GLY A 133 -67.46 76.31 66.57
C GLY A 133 -67.65 77.49 65.60
N SER A 134 -67.77 77.24 64.30
CA SER A 134 -67.79 78.28 63.26
C SER A 134 -69.18 78.93 63.13
N SER A 135 -69.23 80.25 62.90
CA SER A 135 -70.50 80.99 62.77
C SER A 135 -71.31 80.50 61.56
N PRO A 136 -72.55 80.02 61.76
CA PRO A 136 -73.39 79.48 60.67
C PRO A 136 -73.67 80.50 59.56
N ALA A 137 -73.65 81.80 59.85
CA ALA A 137 -73.93 82.83 58.84
C ALA A 137 -72.75 83.03 57.87
N MET A 138 -71.51 82.96 58.37
CA MET A 138 -70.29 83.08 57.55
C MET A 138 -70.15 81.92 56.58
N LEU A 139 -70.38 80.68 57.06
CA LEU A 139 -70.36 79.47 56.24
C LEU A 139 -71.34 79.55 55.05
N ARG A 140 -72.56 80.06 55.28
CA ARG A 140 -73.56 80.19 54.21
C ARG A 140 -73.11 81.16 53.12
N GLU A 141 -72.54 82.30 53.49
CA GLU A 141 -72.14 83.29 52.50
C GLU A 141 -70.90 82.84 51.71
N VAL A 142 -69.93 82.21 52.38
CA VAL A 142 -68.76 81.61 51.71
C VAL A 142 -69.18 80.50 50.74
N LEU A 143 -70.08 79.59 51.14
CA LEU A 143 -70.56 78.52 50.25
C LEU A 143 -71.40 79.07 49.09
N ARG A 144 -72.27 80.05 49.34
CA ARG A 144 -73.11 80.69 48.31
C ARG A 144 -72.26 81.43 47.28
N GLU A 145 -71.29 82.22 47.73
CA GLU A 145 -70.41 83.00 46.86
C GLU A 145 -69.46 82.09 46.06
N THR A 146 -68.92 81.04 46.67
CA THR A 146 -68.10 80.03 45.98
C THR A 146 -68.92 79.27 44.93
N SER A 147 -70.15 78.86 45.24
CA SER A 147 -71.04 78.19 44.29
C SER A 147 -71.34 79.06 43.07
N SER A 148 -71.68 80.34 43.27
CA SER A 148 -71.96 81.27 42.15
C SER A 148 -70.75 81.54 41.25
N ARG A 149 -69.54 81.48 41.82
CA ARG A 149 -68.28 81.68 41.07
C ARG A 149 -67.79 80.41 40.38
N MET A 150 -68.27 79.24 40.82
CA MET A 150 -68.03 77.97 40.14
C MET A 150 -68.94 77.73 38.94
N GLU A 151 -70.15 78.28 38.95
CA GLU A 151 -71.13 78.13 37.88
C GLU A 151 -70.61 78.77 36.58
N GLY A 152 -70.34 77.94 35.55
CA GLY A 152 -69.77 78.38 34.27
C GLY A 152 -68.24 78.31 34.15
N LEU A 153 -67.53 77.62 35.05
CA LEU A 153 -66.09 77.35 34.87
C LEU A 153 -65.82 76.35 33.73
N PRO A 154 -64.90 76.66 32.78
CA PRO A 154 -64.48 75.72 31.74
C PRO A 154 -63.48 74.70 32.31
N VAL A 155 -63.98 73.68 33.00
CA VAL A 155 -63.17 72.63 33.65
C VAL A 155 -62.29 71.86 32.65
N ASP A 156 -62.68 71.83 31.36
CA ASP A 156 -61.91 71.17 30.31
C ASP A 156 -60.56 71.83 29.99
N GLU A 157 -60.39 73.14 30.26
CA GLU A 157 -59.14 73.90 30.03
C GLU A 157 -58.01 73.56 31.02
N VAL A 158 -58.33 72.76 32.04
CA VAL A 158 -57.38 72.20 33.00
C VAL A 158 -56.56 71.07 32.36
N PHE A 159 -57.10 70.38 31.35
CA PHE A 159 -56.46 69.24 30.70
C PHE A 159 -55.66 69.66 29.46
N ASP A 160 -54.47 69.08 29.29
CA ASP A 160 -53.64 69.31 28.11
C ASP A 160 -54.05 68.38 26.94
N TRP A 161 -55.20 68.68 26.34
CA TRP A 161 -55.71 67.97 25.15
C TRP A 161 -54.75 68.04 23.94
N SER A 162 -53.85 69.04 23.90
CA SER A 162 -52.82 69.17 22.86
C SER A 162 -51.78 68.05 22.94
N ARG A 163 -51.43 67.63 24.16
CA ARG A 163 -50.53 66.49 24.40
C ARG A 163 -51.20 65.17 24.02
N LEU A 164 -52.47 64.99 24.41
CA LEU A 164 -53.23 63.78 24.08
C LEU A 164 -53.43 63.64 22.55
N SER A 165 -53.79 64.72 21.86
CA SER A 165 -53.94 64.72 20.39
C SER A 165 -52.62 64.52 19.63
N ARG A 166 -51.49 65.02 20.15
CA ARG A 166 -50.15 64.67 19.62
C ARG A 166 -49.86 63.18 19.77
N LEU A 167 -50.12 62.62 20.95
CA LEU A 167 -49.93 61.19 21.20
C LEU A 167 -50.85 60.33 20.32
N ALA A 168 -52.11 60.74 20.12
CA ALA A 168 -53.05 60.09 19.22
C ALA A 168 -52.55 60.14 17.77
N ARG A 169 -52.04 61.28 17.29
CA ARG A 169 -51.43 61.41 15.96
C ARG A 169 -50.18 60.52 15.81
N GLN A 170 -49.28 60.51 16.79
CA GLN A 170 -48.11 59.63 16.78
C GLN A 170 -48.52 58.16 16.70
N SER A 171 -49.52 57.77 17.48
CA SER A 171 -50.07 56.41 17.50
C SER A 171 -50.73 56.04 16.17
N ALA A 172 -51.49 56.95 15.56
CA ALA A 172 -52.11 56.78 14.25
C ALA A 172 -51.07 56.68 13.12
N VAL A 173 -50.01 57.50 13.16
CA VAL A 173 -48.90 57.42 12.21
C VAL A 173 -48.14 56.10 12.36
N ALA A 174 -47.86 55.67 13.60
CA ALA A 174 -47.17 54.41 13.87
C ALA A 174 -47.98 53.17 13.48
N THR A 175 -49.32 53.25 13.47
CA THR A 175 -50.18 52.13 13.07
C THR A 175 -50.59 52.23 11.60
N VAL A 176 -51.51 53.13 11.28
CA VAL A 176 -52.09 53.28 9.93
C VAL A 176 -51.06 53.83 8.94
N GLY A 177 -50.28 54.84 9.35
CA GLY A 177 -49.27 55.45 8.48
C GLY A 177 -48.21 54.43 8.06
N ALA A 178 -47.59 53.75 9.02
CA ALA A 178 -46.61 52.70 8.76
C ALA A 178 -47.20 51.53 7.96
N TYR A 179 -48.46 51.14 8.21
CA TYR A 179 -49.13 50.11 7.42
C TYR A 179 -49.30 50.52 5.95
N LEU A 180 -49.69 51.76 5.68
CA LEU A 180 -49.81 52.27 4.31
C LEU A 180 -48.46 52.35 3.60
N VAL A 181 -47.40 52.74 4.31
CA VAL A 181 -46.02 52.75 3.77
C VAL A 181 -45.56 51.33 3.45
N ALA A 182 -45.76 50.37 4.37
CA ALA A 182 -45.48 48.96 4.12
C ALA A 182 -46.28 48.46 2.92
N LEU A 183 -47.56 48.80 2.83
CA LEU A 183 -48.40 48.41 1.71
C LEU A 183 -47.86 48.91 0.37
N LEU A 184 -47.46 50.18 0.28
CA LEU A 184 -46.84 50.75 -0.92
C LEU A 184 -45.52 50.03 -1.28
N ALA A 185 -44.69 49.73 -0.28
CA ALA A 185 -43.45 48.97 -0.50
C ALA A 185 -43.74 47.57 -1.04
N PHE A 186 -44.79 46.91 -0.57
CA PHE A 186 -45.19 45.58 -1.03
C PHE A 186 -45.77 45.62 -2.46
N PHE A 187 -46.50 46.67 -2.84
CA PHE A 187 -46.85 46.91 -4.25
C PHE A 187 -45.62 47.16 -5.13
N ALA A 188 -44.56 47.75 -4.58
CA ALA A 188 -43.29 47.97 -5.26
C ALA A 188 -42.36 46.73 -5.28
N GLY A 189 -42.80 45.57 -4.79
CA GLY A 189 -42.04 44.31 -4.85
C GLY A 189 -41.29 43.92 -3.57
N ALA A 190 -41.58 44.56 -2.44
CA ALA A 190 -41.05 44.16 -1.13
C ALA A 190 -41.68 42.88 -0.55
N GLY A 191 -42.66 42.29 -1.25
CA GLY A 191 -43.30 41.04 -0.86
C GLY A 191 -42.41 39.80 -0.99
N LEU A 192 -42.96 38.67 -0.56
CA LEU A 192 -42.33 37.36 -0.65
C LEU A 192 -41.98 37.00 -2.10
N PRO A 193 -40.88 36.28 -2.34
CA PRO A 193 -40.56 35.77 -3.67
C PRO A 193 -41.72 34.91 -4.20
N ALA A 194 -42.05 35.10 -5.47
CA ALA A 194 -43.10 34.32 -6.14
C ALA A 194 -42.53 32.95 -6.53
N ALA A 195 -43.34 31.90 -6.35
CA ALA A 195 -43.01 30.57 -6.85
C ALA A 195 -43.13 30.51 -8.38
N GLU A 196 -42.59 29.45 -8.98
CA GLU A 196 -42.58 29.26 -10.42
C GLU A 196 -44.00 29.20 -11.01
N GLY A 197 -44.33 30.15 -11.90
CA GLY A 197 -45.66 30.24 -12.52
C GLY A 197 -46.74 30.91 -11.66
N GLU A 198 -46.39 31.47 -10.49
CA GLU A 198 -47.32 32.18 -9.62
C GLU A 198 -47.57 33.62 -10.15
N THR A 199 -48.84 34.01 -10.30
CA THR A 199 -49.19 35.41 -10.60
C THR A 199 -48.85 36.32 -9.43
N GLN A 200 -48.18 37.45 -9.72
CA GLN A 200 -47.81 38.44 -8.72
C GLN A 200 -49.03 38.85 -7.87
N GLN A 201 -49.00 38.53 -6.58
CA GLN A 201 -50.10 38.83 -5.67
C GLN A 201 -50.28 40.35 -5.54
N GLY A 202 -51.52 40.82 -5.37
CA GLY A 202 -51.76 42.22 -5.01
C GLY A 202 -51.09 42.55 -3.66
N GLY A 203 -50.48 43.73 -3.54
CA GLY A 203 -49.64 44.12 -2.40
C GLY A 203 -50.27 43.92 -1.03
N LEU A 204 -51.60 44.08 -0.91
CA LEU A 204 -52.36 43.82 0.32
C LEU A 204 -52.28 42.35 0.79
N ARG A 205 -52.41 41.38 -0.11
CA ARG A 205 -52.40 39.95 0.23
C ARG A 205 -51.00 39.51 0.66
N ALA A 206 -49.98 39.93 -0.09
CA ALA A 206 -48.59 39.64 0.23
C ALA A 206 -48.18 40.20 1.60
N LEU A 207 -48.62 41.43 1.93
CA LEU A 207 -48.39 42.01 3.25
C LEU A 207 -49.08 41.17 4.34
N ASN A 208 -50.37 40.82 4.16
CA ASN A 208 -51.10 40.02 5.14
C ASN A 208 -50.48 38.62 5.34
N GLU A 209 -49.95 37.99 4.30
CA GLU A 209 -49.22 36.71 4.44
C GLU A 209 -47.96 36.86 5.29
N VAL A 210 -47.20 37.93 5.09
CA VAL A 210 -46.02 38.23 5.91
C VAL A 210 -46.42 38.46 7.37
N LEU A 211 -47.46 39.25 7.61
CA LEU A 211 -47.98 39.51 8.95
C LEU A 211 -48.45 38.25 9.67
N LEU A 212 -49.16 37.36 8.98
CA LEU A 212 -49.64 36.11 9.55
C LEU A 212 -48.51 35.12 9.82
N THR A 213 -47.48 35.10 8.97
CA THR A 213 -46.29 34.26 9.16
C THR A 213 -45.46 34.77 10.33
N TRP A 214 -45.27 36.08 10.45
CA TRP A 214 -44.67 36.73 11.62
C TRP A 214 -45.44 36.39 12.91
N ALA A 215 -46.77 36.48 12.90
CA ALA A 215 -47.59 36.12 14.07
C ALA A 215 -47.41 34.64 14.47
N ASP A 216 -47.39 33.71 13.50
CA ASP A 216 -47.09 32.30 13.77
C ASP A 216 -45.70 32.09 14.40
N ARG A 217 -44.71 32.86 13.95
CA ARG A 217 -43.29 32.72 14.34
C ARG A 217 -42.96 33.36 15.69
N ASP A 218 -43.46 34.56 15.96
CA ASP A 218 -43.01 35.39 17.09
C ASP A 218 -44.05 35.47 18.22
N LEU A 219 -45.35 35.41 17.90
CA LEU A 219 -46.41 35.36 18.92
C LEU A 219 -46.76 33.93 19.34
N PHE A 220 -46.87 33.01 18.37
CA PHE A 220 -47.18 31.60 18.63
C PHE A 220 -45.95 30.69 18.73
N LEU A 221 -44.75 31.24 18.53
CA LEU A 221 -43.46 30.54 18.65
C LEU A 221 -43.36 29.26 17.79
N LYS A 222 -44.08 29.18 16.67
CA LYS A 222 -44.00 28.03 15.76
C LYS A 222 -42.69 28.08 14.95
N ASP A 223 -42.08 26.91 14.72
CA ASP A 223 -40.85 26.77 13.92
C ASP A 223 -41.17 26.70 12.42
N VAL A 224 -41.74 27.78 11.89
CA VAL A 224 -42.10 27.91 10.48
C VAL A 224 -41.09 28.83 9.80
N ILE A 225 -40.35 28.33 8.80
CA ILE A 225 -39.41 29.14 8.03
C ILE A 225 -40.14 30.12 7.08
N TRP A 226 -39.50 31.24 6.76
CA TRP A 226 -40.02 32.15 5.73
C TRP A 226 -40.13 31.41 4.37
N PRO A 227 -41.18 31.68 3.57
CA PRO A 227 -41.36 31.02 2.26
C PRO A 227 -40.17 31.22 1.34
N ARG A 228 -39.64 30.12 0.79
CA ARG A 228 -38.45 30.07 -0.09
C ARG A 228 -38.81 29.65 -1.51
N THR A 229 -37.91 29.95 -2.44
CA THR A 229 -38.01 29.55 -3.86
C THR A 229 -37.57 28.10 -4.11
N ALA A 230 -36.67 27.57 -3.28
CA ALA A 230 -36.15 26.21 -3.37
C ALA A 230 -36.23 25.48 -2.02
N PHE A 231 -36.19 24.15 -2.05
CA PHE A 231 -36.08 23.31 -0.86
C PHE A 231 -35.18 22.12 -1.14
N LEU A 232 -34.23 21.86 -0.23
CA LEU A 232 -33.24 20.79 -0.37
C LEU A 232 -33.49 19.71 0.68
N HIS A 233 -33.50 18.46 0.24
CA HIS A 233 -33.62 17.28 1.10
C HIS A 233 -32.37 16.41 1.01
N LEU A 234 -31.82 15.99 2.15
CA LEU A 234 -30.65 15.11 2.21
C LEU A 234 -31.08 13.66 2.09
N ILE A 235 -30.59 12.94 1.09
CA ILE A 235 -30.93 11.54 0.86
C ILE A 235 -29.96 10.65 1.63
N GLY A 236 -30.49 9.71 2.43
CA GLY A 236 -29.68 8.69 3.11
C GLY A 236 -28.81 9.20 4.27
N PHE A 237 -29.01 10.44 4.71
CA PHE A 237 -28.30 10.98 5.87
C PHE A 237 -29.09 10.72 7.17
N PRO A 238 -28.44 10.31 8.28
CA PRO A 238 -29.15 10.03 9.53
C PRO A 238 -29.91 11.26 10.08
N ASP A 239 -31.18 11.06 10.47
CA ASP A 239 -32.02 12.10 11.08
C ASP A 239 -31.44 12.69 12.37
N SER A 240 -30.58 11.94 13.08
CA SER A 240 -29.82 12.42 14.26
C SER A 240 -29.00 13.66 13.95
N GLY A 241 -28.76 13.93 12.66
CA GLY A 241 -27.89 14.97 12.19
C GLY A 241 -26.42 14.64 12.35
N GLN A 242 -26.09 13.38 12.67
CA GLN A 242 -24.74 12.92 12.90
C GLN A 242 -24.50 11.61 12.15
N ALA A 243 -23.52 11.60 11.25
CA ALA A 243 -23.00 10.39 10.60
C ALA A 243 -21.61 10.08 11.15
N ARG A 244 -21.30 8.81 11.45
CA ARG A 244 -19.97 8.38 11.88
C ARG A 244 -19.21 7.80 10.68
N VAL A 245 -17.94 8.20 10.52
CA VAL A 245 -17.10 7.78 9.40
C VAL A 245 -15.71 7.41 9.94
N GLY A 246 -15.13 6.33 9.42
CA GLY A 246 -13.78 5.91 9.79
C GLY A 246 -12.70 6.89 9.31
N ARG A 247 -11.62 7.08 10.08
CA ARG A 247 -10.50 7.99 9.75
C ARG A 247 -9.88 7.76 8.35
N ASP A 248 -9.91 6.53 7.86
CA ASP A 248 -9.33 6.11 6.58
C ASP A 248 -10.41 5.56 5.62
N ALA A 249 -11.68 5.91 5.85
CA ALA A 249 -12.79 5.47 5.02
C ALA A 249 -12.74 6.10 3.62
N PRO A 250 -13.31 5.44 2.59
CA PRO A 250 -13.50 6.07 1.28
C PRO A 250 -14.31 7.38 1.40
N PRO A 251 -14.18 8.30 0.43
CA PRO A 251 -14.89 9.57 0.43
C PRO A 251 -16.39 9.42 0.73
N PHE A 252 -16.89 10.20 1.70
CA PHE A 252 -18.27 10.07 2.16
C PHE A 252 -19.25 10.55 1.07
N PRO A 253 -20.14 9.68 0.54
CA PRO A 253 -21.08 10.07 -0.49
C PRO A 253 -22.19 10.93 0.12
N LEU A 254 -22.29 12.17 -0.35
CA LEU A 254 -23.35 13.10 0.03
C LEU A 254 -24.30 13.30 -1.15
N LYS A 255 -25.58 12.97 -0.94
CA LYS A 255 -26.65 13.17 -1.93
C LYS A 255 -27.70 14.15 -1.40
N ILE A 256 -28.00 15.15 -2.20
CA ILE A 256 -29.00 16.19 -1.92
C ILE A 256 -30.00 16.21 -3.07
N ARG A 257 -31.30 16.31 -2.81
CA ARG A 257 -32.35 16.44 -3.84
C ARG A 257 -33.07 17.76 -3.70
N GLY A 258 -33.31 18.43 -4.82
CA GLY A 258 -34.23 19.57 -4.89
C GLY A 258 -35.67 19.08 -4.98
N ILE A 259 -36.50 19.46 -4.01
CA ILE A 259 -37.89 19.02 -3.88
C ILE A 259 -38.83 20.04 -4.53
N ARG A 260 -39.77 19.58 -5.38
CA ARG A 260 -40.75 20.45 -6.03
C ARG A 260 -42.03 20.53 -5.23
N PHE A 261 -42.58 19.38 -4.83
CA PHE A 261 -43.86 19.31 -4.13
C PHE A 261 -43.66 19.24 -2.62
N LEU A 262 -44.10 20.28 -1.90
CA LEU A 262 -44.03 20.36 -0.45
C LEU A 262 -45.41 20.42 0.20
N VAL A 263 -45.54 19.80 1.37
CA VAL A 263 -46.72 19.87 2.23
C VAL A 263 -46.33 20.35 3.63
N ALA A 264 -47.21 21.15 4.24
CA ALA A 264 -47.01 21.68 5.58
C ALA A 264 -47.46 20.67 6.65
N GLY A 265 -46.66 20.56 7.71
CA GLY A 265 -47.00 19.80 8.91
C GLY A 265 -46.83 18.28 8.81
N PRO A 266 -47.14 17.57 9.91
CA PRO A 266 -47.12 16.10 9.94
C PRO A 266 -48.19 15.51 9.01
N PRO A 267 -48.01 14.28 8.51
CA PRO A 267 -49.06 13.60 7.74
C PRO A 267 -50.32 13.38 8.58
N SER A 268 -51.46 13.30 7.89
CA SER A 268 -52.71 12.95 8.54
C SER A 268 -52.68 11.50 9.05
N LYS A 269 -53.55 11.18 10.01
CA LYS A 269 -53.73 9.79 10.46
C LYS A 269 -54.05 8.85 9.29
N ARG A 270 -54.90 9.31 8.37
CA ARG A 270 -55.30 8.55 7.18
C ARG A 270 -54.12 8.22 6.27
N ALA A 271 -53.21 9.17 6.04
CA ALA A 271 -52.02 8.95 5.23
C ALA A 271 -51.07 7.94 5.91
N VAL A 272 -50.89 8.05 7.23
CA VAL A 272 -50.06 7.12 8.02
C VAL A 272 -50.62 5.69 7.98
N ASP A 273 -51.93 5.54 8.09
CA ASP A 273 -52.59 4.23 8.02
C ASP A 273 -52.40 3.59 6.64
N LEU A 274 -52.56 4.35 5.55
CA LEU A 274 -52.35 3.89 4.17
C LEU A 274 -50.90 3.44 3.92
N PHE A 275 -49.92 4.19 4.42
CA PHE A 275 -48.52 3.83 4.34
C PHE A 275 -48.21 2.56 5.14
N THR A 276 -48.77 2.44 6.35
CA THR A 276 -48.59 1.28 7.22
C THR A 276 -49.18 0.01 6.59
N SER A 277 -50.34 0.10 5.94
CA SER A 277 -50.89 -1.02 5.16
C SER A 277 -49.99 -1.38 3.98
N HIS A 278 -49.45 -0.39 3.26
CA HIS A 278 -48.58 -0.62 2.11
C HIS A 278 -47.28 -1.35 2.48
N LEU A 279 -46.68 -1.03 3.64
CA LEU A 279 -45.49 -1.74 4.13
C LEU A 279 -45.76 -3.19 4.48
N LYS A 280 -46.91 -3.46 5.12
CA LYS A 280 -47.35 -4.82 5.43
C LYS A 280 -47.55 -5.65 4.16
N ASP A 281 -48.14 -5.06 3.11
CA ASP A 281 -48.31 -5.71 1.81
C ASP A 281 -46.96 -6.03 1.13
N GLN A 282 -45.90 -5.28 1.43
CA GLN A 282 -44.53 -5.54 0.95
C GLN A 282 -43.73 -6.50 1.84
N GLY A 283 -44.31 -7.02 2.92
CA GLY A 283 -43.62 -7.89 3.88
C GLY A 283 -42.59 -7.17 4.75
N ILE A 284 -42.67 -5.84 4.85
CA ILE A 284 -41.78 -5.01 5.67
C ILE A 284 -42.48 -4.73 7.01
N ASP A 285 -41.82 -5.00 8.13
CA ASP A 285 -42.36 -4.70 9.46
C ASP A 285 -42.42 -3.17 9.69
N PRO A 286 -43.61 -2.57 9.86
CA PRO A 286 -43.75 -1.14 10.12
C PRO A 286 -43.17 -0.71 11.47
N GLY A 287 -42.84 -1.65 12.38
CA GLY A 287 -42.18 -1.39 13.67
C GLY A 287 -40.66 -1.19 13.60
N LEU A 288 -40.04 -1.35 12.43
CA LEU A 288 -38.60 -1.12 12.26
C LEU A 288 -38.22 0.34 12.57
N PRO A 289 -37.10 0.60 13.29
CA PRO A 289 -36.66 1.96 13.62
C PRO A 289 -36.45 2.90 12.42
N GLY A 290 -36.39 2.36 11.19
CA GLY A 290 -36.23 3.10 9.93
C GLY A 290 -37.54 3.58 9.28
N VAL A 291 -38.70 3.07 9.69
CA VAL A 291 -40.01 3.46 9.11
C VAL A 291 -40.55 4.70 9.81
N ARG A 292 -40.59 5.86 9.14
CA ARG A 292 -40.63 7.18 9.82
C ARG A 292 -41.62 8.22 9.27
N PHE A 293 -42.68 7.81 8.58
CA PHE A 293 -43.61 8.76 7.95
C PHE A 293 -44.37 9.65 8.95
N ALA A 294 -44.80 9.13 10.11
CA ALA A 294 -45.67 9.84 11.07
C ALA A 294 -45.02 10.98 11.88
N ARG A 295 -43.74 11.31 11.64
CA ARG A 295 -42.99 12.30 12.45
C ARG A 295 -43.33 13.74 12.07
N VAL A 296 -43.22 14.65 13.05
CA VAL A 296 -43.36 16.09 12.81
C VAL A 296 -42.14 16.59 12.02
N PRO A 297 -42.34 17.27 10.88
CA PRO A 297 -41.22 17.81 10.11
C PRO A 297 -40.45 18.84 10.93
N GLN A 298 -39.11 18.76 10.92
CA GLN A 298 -38.24 19.63 11.73
C GLN A 298 -38.33 21.12 11.36
N GLU A 299 -38.74 21.45 10.14
CA GLU A 299 -38.88 22.83 9.62
C GLU A 299 -40.34 23.18 9.26
N GLY A 300 -41.30 22.39 9.76
CA GLY A 300 -42.73 22.58 9.48
C GLY A 300 -43.16 22.18 8.06
N TRP A 301 -42.23 21.84 7.17
CA TRP A 301 -42.47 21.41 5.79
C TRP A 301 -41.77 20.08 5.50
N ARG A 302 -42.36 19.28 4.61
CA ARG A 302 -41.80 18.01 4.13
C ARG A 302 -42.14 17.75 2.67
N PRO A 303 -41.39 16.87 1.97
CA PRO A 303 -41.78 16.38 0.65
C PRO A 303 -43.20 15.79 0.67
N LEU A 304 -44.00 16.12 -0.34
CA LEU A 304 -45.32 15.56 -0.52
C LEU A 304 -45.20 14.07 -0.84
N SER A 305 -45.84 13.23 -0.04
CA SER A 305 -45.91 11.80 -0.31
C SER A 305 -47.16 11.46 -1.12
N VAL A 306 -47.07 10.38 -1.90
CA VAL A 306 -48.23 9.79 -2.59
C VAL A 306 -49.37 9.47 -1.61
N PHE A 307 -49.06 9.11 -0.37
CA PHE A 307 -50.07 8.81 0.66
C PHE A 307 -50.85 10.04 1.14
N ASP A 308 -50.32 11.25 0.94
CA ASP A 308 -50.98 12.52 1.31
C ASP A 308 -52.02 12.98 0.28
N LEU A 309 -51.98 12.41 -0.93
CA LEU A 309 -52.87 12.82 -2.03
C LEU A 309 -54.34 12.60 -1.70
N ALA A 310 -54.65 11.62 -0.85
CA ALA A 310 -56.01 11.32 -0.40
C ALA A 310 -56.65 12.43 0.44
N ASP A 311 -55.83 13.30 1.05
CA ASP A 311 -56.30 14.45 1.83
C ASP A 311 -56.26 15.75 1.02
N LEU A 312 -55.36 15.82 0.04
CA LEU A 312 -55.19 17.02 -0.77
C LEU A 312 -56.18 17.08 -1.94
N LEU A 313 -56.51 15.94 -2.56
CA LEU A 313 -57.32 15.86 -3.79
C LEU A 313 -58.67 15.18 -3.54
N THR A 314 -59.69 15.63 -4.27
CA THR A 314 -61.05 15.04 -4.23
C THR A 314 -61.12 13.68 -4.92
N SER A 315 -60.26 13.42 -5.91
CA SER A 315 -60.11 12.15 -6.60
C SER A 315 -58.63 11.77 -6.72
N ALA A 316 -58.08 11.14 -5.68
CA ALA A 316 -56.71 10.64 -5.70
C ALA A 316 -56.61 9.31 -6.48
N PRO A 317 -55.54 9.10 -7.28
CA PRO A 317 -55.32 7.86 -7.99
C PRO A 317 -55.03 6.69 -7.03
N GLU A 318 -55.48 5.48 -7.38
CA GLU A 318 -55.24 4.28 -6.58
C GLU A 318 -53.77 3.88 -6.62
N LEU A 319 -53.16 3.66 -5.44
CA LEU A 319 -51.77 3.19 -5.30
C LEU A 319 -51.52 1.85 -6.01
N ALA A 320 -52.53 0.98 -6.11
CA ALA A 320 -52.43 -0.30 -6.82
C ALA A 320 -52.21 -0.16 -8.34
N LYS A 321 -52.53 1.01 -8.91
CA LYS A 321 -52.33 1.32 -10.33
C LYS A 321 -50.93 1.89 -10.63
N LEU A 322 -50.07 2.09 -9.62
CA LEU A 322 -48.69 2.53 -9.82
C LEU A 322 -47.87 1.41 -10.52
N PRO A 323 -47.08 1.71 -11.56
CA PRO A 323 -46.23 0.70 -12.21
C PRO A 323 -45.27 0.06 -11.20
N SER A 324 -45.06 -1.26 -11.30
CA SER A 324 -44.23 -2.04 -10.36
C SER A 324 -42.75 -1.59 -10.28
N GLY A 325 -42.29 -0.79 -11.25
CA GLY A 325 -40.95 -0.20 -11.28
C GLY A 325 -40.81 1.11 -10.50
N CYS A 326 -41.91 1.76 -10.11
CA CYS A 326 -41.88 2.99 -9.32
C CYS A 326 -41.90 2.64 -7.84
N LYS A 327 -40.72 2.67 -7.22
CA LYS A 327 -40.50 2.36 -5.79
C LYS A 327 -39.71 3.50 -5.15
N ALA A 328 -39.85 3.67 -3.84
CA ALA A 328 -39.03 4.63 -3.09
C ALA A 328 -37.54 4.29 -3.24
N GLN A 329 -36.70 5.32 -3.36
CA GLN A 329 -35.26 5.13 -3.56
C GLN A 329 -34.59 4.45 -2.35
N ILE A 330 -35.12 4.69 -1.14
CA ILE A 330 -34.71 4.04 0.10
C ILE A 330 -35.82 3.05 0.52
N PRO A 331 -35.52 1.74 0.67
CA PRO A 331 -36.49 0.78 1.16
C PRO A 331 -37.02 1.16 2.56
N GLY A 332 -38.35 1.24 2.70
CA GLY A 332 -39.01 1.58 3.97
C GLY A 332 -39.33 3.07 4.16
N GLU A 333 -38.94 3.94 3.23
CA GLU A 333 -39.38 5.35 3.20
C GLU A 333 -40.66 5.54 2.35
N PRO A 334 -41.49 6.57 2.64
CA PRO A 334 -42.70 6.85 1.88
C PRO A 334 -42.35 7.36 0.47
N LEU A 335 -42.98 6.77 -0.55
CA LEU A 335 -42.82 7.21 -1.94
C LEU A 335 -43.25 8.69 -2.09
N SER A 336 -42.33 9.52 -2.58
CA SER A 336 -42.58 10.94 -2.80
C SER A 336 -43.24 11.20 -4.15
N VAL A 337 -44.05 12.24 -4.24
CA VAL A 337 -44.69 12.65 -5.51
C VAL A 337 -43.65 13.12 -6.53
N ASP A 338 -42.53 13.68 -6.06
CA ASP A 338 -41.39 14.04 -6.92
C ASP A 338 -40.77 12.82 -7.60
N GLU A 339 -40.61 11.70 -6.89
CA GLU A 339 -40.10 10.45 -7.47
C GLU A 339 -41.06 9.89 -8.53
N VAL A 340 -42.37 10.02 -8.31
CA VAL A 340 -43.38 9.64 -9.31
C VAL A 340 -43.31 10.55 -10.53
N ASP A 341 -43.22 11.88 -10.35
CA ASP A 341 -43.08 12.85 -11.45
C ASP A 341 -41.80 12.58 -12.29
N LEU A 342 -40.69 12.28 -11.61
CA LEU A 342 -39.42 11.92 -12.26
C LEU A 342 -39.50 10.60 -13.02
N PHE A 343 -40.09 9.56 -12.41
CA PHE A 343 -40.29 8.27 -13.06
C PHE A 343 -41.14 8.43 -14.33
N LEU A 344 -42.20 9.25 -14.30
CA LEU A 344 -43.05 9.51 -15.44
C LEU A 344 -42.33 10.27 -16.58
N GLN A 345 -41.38 11.14 -16.23
CA GLN A 345 -40.57 11.90 -17.21
C GLN A 345 -39.47 11.04 -17.87
N GLY A 346 -39.14 9.88 -17.29
CA GLY A 346 -38.07 8.99 -17.72
C GLY A 346 -38.28 8.32 -19.09
N PRO A 347 -37.18 7.88 -19.75
CA PRO A 347 -37.23 7.30 -21.10
C PRO A 347 -37.99 5.96 -21.17
N GLN A 348 -38.03 5.18 -20.08
CA GLN A 348 -38.77 3.91 -20.01
C GLN A 348 -40.28 4.10 -20.15
N THR A 349 -40.81 5.22 -19.65
CA THR A 349 -42.23 5.58 -19.67
C THR A 349 -42.67 6.06 -21.06
N ARG A 350 -41.75 6.69 -21.83
CA ARG A 350 -41.98 7.09 -23.23
C ARG A 350 -42.11 5.91 -24.19
N MET A 351 -41.59 4.73 -23.84
CA MET A 351 -41.55 3.55 -24.71
C MET A 351 -42.73 2.56 -24.54
N GLY A 352 -43.73 2.90 -23.72
CA GLY A 352 -45.02 2.21 -23.70
C GLY A 352 -45.07 0.94 -22.85
N LYS A 353 -45.84 1.02 -21.75
CA LYS A 353 -46.60 -0.07 -21.10
C LYS A 353 -47.47 0.58 -20.00
N ALA A 354 -48.80 0.48 -20.16
CA ALA A 354 -49.88 1.03 -19.31
C ALA A 354 -50.33 2.51 -19.57
N PRO A 355 -50.96 2.82 -20.72
CA PRO A 355 -51.39 4.19 -21.06
C PRO A 355 -52.49 4.78 -20.13
N GLY A 356 -53.32 3.96 -19.48
CA GLY A 356 -54.44 4.44 -18.65
C GLY A 356 -54.03 5.00 -17.28
N ALA A 357 -53.29 4.22 -16.49
CA ALA A 357 -52.83 4.63 -15.16
C ALA A 357 -51.80 5.76 -15.21
N LEU A 358 -50.91 5.75 -16.22
CA LEU A 358 -49.93 6.82 -16.44
C LEU A 358 -50.63 8.16 -16.80
N ALA A 359 -51.74 8.11 -17.54
CA ALA A 359 -52.52 9.30 -17.86
C ALA A 359 -53.28 9.85 -16.64
N GLU A 360 -53.82 8.98 -15.77
CA GLU A 360 -54.42 9.38 -14.49
C GLU A 360 -53.39 10.12 -13.62
N TRP A 361 -52.20 9.54 -13.43
CA TRP A 361 -51.12 10.16 -12.66
C TRP A 361 -50.57 11.45 -13.27
N ALA A 362 -50.42 11.52 -14.60
CA ALA A 362 -50.02 12.75 -15.28
C ALA A 362 -51.05 13.87 -15.09
N LYS A 363 -52.34 13.55 -15.17
CA LYS A 363 -53.43 14.52 -14.89
C LYS A 363 -53.41 14.98 -13.44
N THR A 364 -53.20 14.07 -12.50
CA THR A 364 -53.07 14.39 -11.07
C THR A 364 -51.88 15.33 -10.82
N LEU A 365 -50.72 15.07 -11.43
CA LEU A 365 -49.56 15.95 -11.31
C LEU A 365 -49.80 17.34 -11.89
N GLU A 366 -50.51 17.44 -13.01
CA GLU A 366 -50.89 18.74 -13.57
C GLU A 366 -51.86 19.49 -12.67
N GLU A 367 -52.85 18.80 -12.08
CA GLU A 367 -53.74 19.39 -11.07
C GLU A 367 -52.97 19.88 -9.83
N LEU A 368 -51.96 19.14 -9.38
CA LEU A 368 -51.09 19.57 -8.28
C LEU A 368 -50.27 20.80 -8.64
N ARG A 369 -49.72 20.89 -9.87
CA ARG A 369 -49.01 22.08 -10.35
C ARG A 369 -49.94 23.30 -10.37
N GLU A 370 -51.14 23.16 -10.90
CA GLU A 370 -52.13 24.25 -10.95
C GLU A 370 -52.60 24.67 -9.55
N ARG A 371 -52.81 23.72 -8.63
CA ARG A 371 -53.09 24.04 -7.22
C ARG A 371 -51.92 24.75 -6.55
N GLY A 372 -50.69 24.37 -6.88
CA GLY A 372 -49.47 25.00 -6.34
C GLY A 372 -49.31 26.46 -6.75
N LYS A 373 -49.86 26.85 -7.90
CA LYS A 373 -49.89 28.25 -8.39
C LYS A 373 -50.95 29.11 -7.69
N GLN A 374 -51.90 28.50 -6.98
CA GLN A 374 -52.98 29.24 -6.32
C GLN A 374 -52.55 29.75 -4.94
N PRO A 375 -52.70 31.07 -4.65
CA PRO A 375 -52.33 31.66 -3.37
C PRO A 375 -53.01 31.04 -2.13
N LEU A 376 -54.18 30.43 -2.31
CA LEU A 376 -54.94 29.83 -1.20
C LEU A 376 -54.16 28.70 -0.50
N TYR A 377 -53.34 27.95 -1.24
CA TYR A 377 -52.67 26.78 -0.72
C TYR A 377 -51.27 27.08 -0.15
N ARG A 378 -50.75 28.31 -0.26
CA ARG A 378 -49.36 28.69 0.09
C ARG A 378 -48.90 28.29 1.50
N ARG A 379 -49.86 28.12 2.43
CA ARG A 379 -49.62 27.72 3.83
C ARG A 379 -49.73 26.22 4.08
N SER A 380 -50.36 25.46 3.20
CA SER A 380 -50.56 24.01 3.33
C SER A 380 -49.78 23.20 2.27
N PHE A 381 -49.58 23.75 1.07
CA PHE A 381 -48.96 23.10 -0.07
C PHE A 381 -48.20 24.12 -0.93
N ARG A 382 -47.00 23.73 -1.41
CA ARG A 382 -46.16 24.58 -2.26
C ARG A 382 -45.59 23.78 -3.43
N TYR A 383 -45.51 24.45 -4.58
CA TYR A 383 -44.80 24.00 -5.76
C TYR A 383 -43.59 24.90 -5.98
N LEU A 384 -42.39 24.34 -5.85
CA LEU A 384 -41.11 25.06 -5.88
C LEU A 384 -40.29 24.75 -7.13
N SER A 385 -39.39 25.67 -7.48
CA SER A 385 -38.44 25.45 -8.56
C SER A 385 -37.25 24.63 -8.06
N VAL A 386 -36.65 23.85 -8.96
CA VAL A 386 -35.43 23.09 -8.67
C VAL A 386 -34.23 23.98 -9.00
N PRO A 387 -33.32 24.24 -8.05
CA PRO A 387 -32.16 25.08 -8.30
C PRO A 387 -31.23 24.47 -9.36
N GLU A 388 -30.44 25.29 -10.05
CA GLU A 388 -29.44 24.80 -11.01
C GLU A 388 -28.17 24.31 -10.30
N THR A 389 -27.80 24.98 -9.21
CA THR A 389 -26.60 24.69 -8.42
C THR A 389 -26.90 24.63 -6.92
N VAL A 390 -26.27 23.70 -6.22
CA VAL A 390 -26.28 23.61 -4.75
C VAL A 390 -24.86 23.79 -4.22
N ILE A 391 -24.66 24.66 -3.25
CA ILE A 391 -23.39 24.90 -2.60
C ILE A 391 -23.38 24.15 -1.27
N VAL A 392 -22.47 23.20 -1.11
CA VAL A 392 -22.21 22.53 0.17
C VAL A 392 -21.03 23.21 0.84
N ARG A 393 -21.26 23.80 2.00
CA ARG A 393 -20.20 24.35 2.86
C ARG A 393 -19.97 23.37 3.98
N TYR A 394 -18.72 22.98 4.22
CA TYR A 394 -18.37 22.17 5.39
C TYR A 394 -17.13 22.72 6.09
N TRP A 395 -17.15 22.67 7.42
CA TRP A 395 -16.11 23.21 8.27
C TRP A 395 -15.88 22.32 9.49
N GLY A 396 -14.63 22.19 9.92
CA GLY A 396 -14.21 21.55 11.15
C GLY A 396 -13.48 22.53 12.08
N ALA A 397 -12.64 22.02 12.97
CA ALA A 397 -11.85 22.86 13.87
C ALA A 397 -10.74 23.64 13.13
N SER A 398 -10.21 23.07 12.04
CA SER A 398 -9.09 23.62 11.27
C SER A 398 -9.36 23.74 9.78
N THR A 399 -10.41 23.10 9.27
CA THR A 399 -10.77 23.05 7.85
C THR A 399 -12.05 23.82 7.55
N SER A 400 -12.11 24.51 6.42
CA SER A 400 -13.33 25.13 5.90
C SER A 400 -13.28 25.10 4.38
N ASN A 401 -14.25 24.42 3.78
CA ASN A 401 -14.29 24.17 2.35
C ASN A 401 -15.69 24.39 1.80
N LEU A 402 -15.74 24.69 0.50
CA LEU A 402 -16.97 24.94 -0.25
C LEU A 402 -16.93 24.12 -1.53
N VAL A 403 -18.02 23.39 -1.79
CA VAL A 403 -18.19 22.56 -2.98
C VAL A 403 -19.46 22.99 -3.69
N THR A 404 -19.33 23.39 -4.95
CA THR A 404 -20.49 23.72 -5.80
C THR A 404 -20.90 22.49 -6.60
N LEU A 405 -22.14 22.08 -6.44
CA LEU A 405 -22.75 20.93 -7.10
C LEU A 405 -23.64 21.39 -8.24
N GLN A 406 -23.52 20.72 -9.37
CA GLN A 406 -24.39 20.91 -10.53
C GLN A 406 -25.55 19.91 -10.46
N ARG A 407 -26.70 20.31 -11.00
CA ARG A 407 -27.88 19.45 -11.07
C ARG A 407 -27.61 18.21 -11.92
N GLY A 408 -27.69 17.04 -11.29
CA GLY A 408 -27.58 15.74 -11.95
C GLY A 408 -28.92 15.24 -12.49
N ALA A 409 -28.95 13.94 -12.83
CA ALA A 409 -30.20 13.24 -13.12
C ALA A 409 -31.13 13.26 -11.90
N GLU A 410 -32.46 13.19 -12.12
CA GLU A 410 -33.45 13.07 -11.04
C GLU A 410 -33.49 14.24 -10.03
N ASN A 411 -33.03 15.44 -10.43
CA ASN A 411 -32.93 16.60 -9.53
C ASN A 411 -32.02 16.37 -8.31
N GLU A 412 -31.07 15.44 -8.44
CA GLU A 412 -30.10 15.11 -7.41
C GLU A 412 -28.77 15.84 -7.63
N PHE A 413 -28.15 16.23 -6.53
CA PHE A 413 -26.84 16.84 -6.43
C PHE A 413 -26.00 15.89 -5.60
N SER A 414 -25.04 15.23 -6.26
CA SER A 414 -24.19 14.22 -5.63
C SER A 414 -22.76 14.72 -5.55
N THR A 415 -22.12 14.46 -4.41
CA THR A 415 -20.68 14.69 -4.23
C THR A 415 -20.08 13.64 -3.32
N GLN A 416 -18.75 13.55 -3.35
CA GLN A 416 -17.97 12.72 -2.45
C GLN A 416 -17.09 13.64 -1.61
N LEU A 417 -17.36 13.69 -0.31
CA LEU A 417 -16.52 14.44 0.63
C LEU A 417 -15.26 13.61 0.91
N ALA A 418 -14.19 13.92 0.21
CA ALA A 418 -12.89 13.25 0.35
C ALA A 418 -12.06 13.85 1.50
N ASP A 419 -11.14 13.04 2.06
CA ASP A 419 -10.11 13.42 3.03
C ASP A 419 -10.62 14.15 4.29
N LEU A 420 -11.64 13.58 4.95
CA LEU A 420 -12.10 14.07 6.26
C LEU A 420 -11.03 13.80 7.34
N ARG A 421 -10.16 14.78 7.59
CA ARG A 421 -9.11 14.70 8.63
C ARG A 421 -9.61 14.88 10.05
N GLU A 422 -10.77 15.51 10.20
CA GLU A 422 -11.40 15.83 11.47
C GLU A 422 -12.92 15.68 11.35
N SER A 423 -13.62 15.74 12.48
CA SER A 423 -15.08 15.81 12.46
C SER A 423 -15.51 17.15 11.88
N VAL A 424 -16.38 17.13 10.87
CA VAL A 424 -16.83 18.34 10.15
C VAL A 424 -18.33 18.53 10.31
N GLU A 425 -18.77 19.78 10.31
CA GLU A 425 -20.16 20.18 10.15
C GLU A 425 -20.38 20.70 8.74
N PHE A 426 -21.55 20.46 8.16
CA PHE A 426 -21.86 20.92 6.82
C PHE A 426 -23.30 21.42 6.66
N THR A 427 -23.48 22.35 5.73
CA THR A 427 -24.76 22.88 5.27
C THR A 427 -24.83 22.87 3.75
N ALA A 428 -26.00 22.57 3.20
CA ALA A 428 -26.29 22.71 1.78
C ALA A 428 -27.14 23.97 1.55
N GLU A 429 -26.75 24.78 0.57
CA GLU A 429 -27.33 26.08 0.27
C GLU A 429 -27.67 26.15 -1.23
N ALA A 430 -28.89 26.54 -1.56
CA ALA A 430 -29.28 26.81 -2.94
C ALA A 430 -30.36 27.88 -3.02
N ALA A 431 -30.22 28.79 -3.98
CA ALA A 431 -31.07 29.98 -4.10
C ALA A 431 -31.17 30.72 -2.75
N ASP A 432 -32.36 30.73 -2.14
CA ASP A 432 -32.67 31.35 -0.86
C ASP A 432 -32.85 30.34 0.28
N TYR A 433 -32.55 29.06 0.09
CA TYR A 433 -32.69 28.01 1.11
C TYR A 433 -31.35 27.46 1.59
N ARG A 434 -31.25 27.24 2.90
CA ARG A 434 -30.11 26.62 3.60
C ARG A 434 -30.63 25.50 4.49
N THR A 435 -30.01 24.32 4.42
CA THR A 435 -30.30 23.22 5.33
C THR A 435 -29.71 23.49 6.72
N ARG A 436 -30.27 22.89 7.77
CA ARG A 436 -29.63 22.85 9.09
C ARG A 436 -28.24 22.20 9.03
N ALA A 437 -27.36 22.62 9.93
CA ALA A 437 -26.03 22.04 10.06
C ALA A 437 -26.10 20.56 10.47
N ARG A 438 -25.37 19.72 9.74
CA ARG A 438 -25.25 18.27 9.98
C ARG A 438 -23.79 17.95 10.25
N LYS A 439 -23.51 16.97 11.10
CA LYS A 439 -22.17 16.62 11.55
C LYS A 439 -21.73 15.27 11.00
N ILE A 440 -20.49 15.20 10.55
CA ILE A 440 -19.79 13.96 10.23
C ILE A 440 -18.71 13.78 11.30
N ILE A 441 -18.86 12.75 12.12
CA ILE A 441 -17.97 12.43 13.23
C ILE A 441 -16.94 11.43 12.75
N LEU A 442 -15.66 11.79 12.86
CA LEU A 442 -14.55 10.91 12.53
C LEU A 442 -14.26 9.99 13.72
N VAL A 443 -14.37 8.68 13.49
CA VAL A 443 -14.13 7.62 14.49
C VAL A 443 -12.94 6.78 14.04
N PRO A 444 -12.06 6.29 14.94
CA PRO A 444 -11.05 5.31 14.54
C PRO A 444 -11.72 4.07 13.93
N PRO A 445 -11.25 3.57 12.77
CA PRO A 445 -11.77 2.35 12.19
C PRO A 445 -11.40 1.13 13.05
N PRO A 446 -12.16 0.02 12.96
CA PRO A 446 -11.79 -1.21 13.64
C PRO A 446 -10.42 -1.69 13.17
N MET A 447 -9.62 -2.22 14.08
CA MET A 447 -8.28 -2.72 13.79
C MET A 447 -8.16 -4.20 14.19
N LEU A 448 -7.27 -4.92 13.50
CA LEU A 448 -6.91 -6.26 13.91
C LEU A 448 -5.85 -6.17 15.02
N THR A 449 -6.11 -6.82 16.16
CA THR A 449 -5.17 -6.91 17.27
C THR A 449 -4.17 -8.04 17.07
N ARG A 450 -4.60 -9.17 16.46
CA ARG A 450 -3.79 -10.35 16.15
C ARG A 450 -4.20 -10.97 14.82
N MET A 451 -3.24 -11.49 14.07
CA MET A 451 -3.49 -12.27 12.86
C MET A 451 -2.57 -13.48 12.84
N MET A 452 -3.03 -14.58 13.44
CA MET A 452 -2.27 -15.81 13.58
C MET A 452 -2.42 -16.66 12.33
N ALA A 453 -1.31 -17.07 11.72
CA ALA A 453 -1.27 -18.02 10.61
C ALA A 453 -0.70 -19.35 11.05
N GLU A 454 -1.48 -20.40 10.88
CA GLU A 454 -1.07 -21.80 10.99
C GLU A 454 -0.65 -22.29 9.60
N GLU A 455 0.66 -22.48 9.42
CA GLU A 455 1.26 -22.89 8.16
C GLU A 455 1.26 -24.43 8.02
N LEU A 456 0.83 -24.94 6.87
CA LEU A 456 0.80 -26.36 6.51
C LEU A 456 1.69 -26.58 5.28
N HIS A 457 2.93 -27.02 5.50
CA HIS A 457 3.90 -27.23 4.43
C HIS A 457 3.89 -28.68 3.93
N PRO A 458 4.28 -28.95 2.68
CA PRO A 458 4.49 -30.33 2.21
C PRO A 458 5.47 -31.10 3.11
N ALA A 459 5.15 -32.35 3.44
CA ALA A 459 5.92 -33.16 4.38
C ALA A 459 7.32 -33.52 3.86
N TYR A 460 7.47 -33.68 2.54
CA TYR A 460 8.73 -34.11 1.92
C TYR A 460 9.89 -33.14 2.24
N LEU A 461 9.61 -31.84 2.36
CA LEU A 461 10.59 -30.78 2.68
C LEU A 461 11.33 -30.95 4.01
N TYR A 462 10.83 -31.80 4.90
CA TYR A 462 11.34 -31.93 6.28
C TYR A 462 11.65 -33.36 6.69
N HIS A 463 11.17 -34.36 5.94
CA HIS A 463 11.24 -35.76 6.35
C HIS A 463 11.63 -36.65 5.16
N ARG A 464 12.64 -37.51 5.37
CA ARG A 464 13.05 -38.53 4.39
C ARG A 464 12.91 -39.93 5.01
N PRO A 465 12.19 -40.86 4.35
CA PRO A 465 12.00 -42.21 4.88
C PRO A 465 13.25 -43.06 4.70
N LEU A 466 13.41 -44.10 5.54
CA LEU A 466 14.57 -45.00 5.49
C LEU A 466 14.75 -45.66 4.11
N ALA A 467 16.00 -45.95 3.74
CA ALA A 467 16.33 -46.62 2.49
C ALA A 467 15.64 -48.00 2.40
N GLY A 468 14.67 -48.13 1.48
CA GLY A 468 13.84 -49.34 1.30
C GLY A 468 12.34 -49.11 1.52
N GLU A 469 11.96 -48.02 2.20
CA GLU A 469 10.57 -47.59 2.34
C GLU A 469 10.18 -46.63 1.19
N SER A 470 8.92 -46.67 0.75
CA SER A 470 8.49 -45.88 -0.42
C SER A 470 8.32 -44.40 -0.07
N ALA A 471 9.17 -43.54 -0.65
CA ALA A 471 9.08 -42.08 -0.56
C ALA A 471 7.72 -41.53 -1.05
N ALA A 472 7.05 -42.23 -1.97
CA ALA A 472 5.72 -41.86 -2.47
C ALA A 472 4.64 -41.82 -1.36
N ALA A 473 4.85 -42.49 -0.22
CA ALA A 473 3.92 -42.46 0.92
C ALA A 473 3.79 -41.06 1.58
N LEU A 474 4.75 -40.16 1.35
CA LEU A 474 4.72 -38.78 1.85
C LEU A 474 4.00 -37.82 0.90
N LYS A 475 3.61 -38.27 -0.31
CA LYS A 475 2.92 -37.44 -1.29
C LYS A 475 1.55 -36.98 -0.77
N GLY A 476 1.27 -35.68 -0.85
CA GLY A 476 0.06 -35.04 -0.35
C GLY A 476 -0.02 -34.92 1.17
N LYS A 477 0.98 -35.39 1.93
CA LYS A 477 1.05 -35.20 3.39
C LYS A 477 1.63 -33.83 3.70
N ARG A 478 1.16 -33.21 4.78
CA ARG A 478 1.59 -31.88 5.21
C ARG A 478 2.04 -31.89 6.66
N GLN A 479 3.09 -31.13 6.94
CA GLN A 479 3.57 -30.83 8.28
C GLN A 479 2.92 -29.52 8.75
N SER A 480 2.22 -29.58 9.88
CA SER A 480 1.68 -28.40 10.54
C SER A 480 2.77 -27.68 11.33
N PHE A 481 2.72 -26.35 11.32
CA PHE A 481 3.54 -25.48 12.16
C PHE A 481 2.69 -24.74 13.20
N GLU A 482 3.33 -24.33 14.30
CA GLU A 482 2.69 -23.47 15.30
C GLU A 482 2.27 -22.13 14.70
N ALA A 483 1.15 -21.59 15.19
CA ALA A 483 0.59 -20.35 14.69
C ALA A 483 1.54 -19.16 14.94
N GLN A 484 1.87 -18.41 13.89
CA GLN A 484 2.71 -17.22 13.97
C GLN A 484 1.90 -15.96 13.68
N ASP A 485 2.15 -14.87 14.42
CA ASP A 485 1.50 -13.59 14.15
C ASP A 485 2.08 -12.94 12.89
N MET A 486 1.19 -12.62 11.94
CA MET A 486 1.49 -11.95 10.69
C MET A 486 1.40 -10.43 10.79
N LEU A 487 0.84 -9.88 11.88
CA LEU A 487 0.73 -8.44 12.04
C LEU A 487 2.10 -7.83 12.34
N GLN A 488 2.58 -6.99 11.43
CA GLN A 488 3.75 -6.15 11.64
C GLN A 488 3.32 -4.76 12.11
N PRO A 489 3.84 -4.27 13.25
CA PRO A 489 3.55 -2.92 13.73
C PRO A 489 3.94 -1.86 12.68
N GLY A 490 3.02 -0.96 12.33
CA GLY A 490 3.26 0.14 11.39
C GLY A 490 3.18 -0.20 9.90
N SER A 491 2.85 -1.44 9.53
CA SER A 491 2.53 -1.82 8.14
C SER A 491 1.02 -1.99 7.98
N ASP A 492 0.46 -1.51 6.87
CA ASP A 492 -0.95 -1.74 6.48
C ASP A 492 -1.15 -3.07 5.75
N MET A 493 -0.04 -3.75 5.42
CA MET A 493 -0.02 -5.04 4.75
C MET A 493 0.58 -6.13 5.63
N SER A 494 -0.12 -7.25 5.75
CA SER A 494 0.38 -8.49 6.33
C SER A 494 0.94 -9.37 5.20
N ARG A 495 2.25 -9.67 5.26
CA ARG A 495 2.94 -10.47 4.24
C ARG A 495 3.34 -11.82 4.83
N LEU A 496 3.05 -12.90 4.12
CA LEU A 496 3.49 -14.24 4.47
C LEU A 496 4.11 -14.93 3.26
N SER A 497 5.31 -15.47 3.45
CA SER A 497 6.08 -16.18 2.43
C SER A 497 6.21 -17.64 2.84
N MET A 498 5.74 -18.54 1.99
CA MET A 498 5.64 -19.98 2.28
C MET A 498 6.14 -20.79 1.08
N PRO A 499 6.61 -22.03 1.27
CA PRO A 499 6.94 -22.92 0.15
C PRO A 499 5.74 -23.15 -0.77
N GLU A 500 5.98 -23.33 -2.06
CA GLU A 500 4.94 -23.67 -3.04
C GLU A 500 4.15 -24.92 -2.62
N GLY A 501 2.84 -24.92 -2.89
CA GLY A 501 1.94 -26.03 -2.55
C GLY A 501 1.52 -26.07 -1.07
N SER A 502 2.03 -25.15 -0.25
CA SER A 502 1.62 -25.01 1.14
C SER A 502 0.20 -24.49 1.27
N SER A 503 -0.42 -24.76 2.42
CA SER A 503 -1.73 -24.20 2.80
C SER A 503 -1.59 -23.43 4.10
N ALA A 504 -2.47 -22.46 4.33
CA ALA A 504 -2.45 -21.65 5.55
C ALA A 504 -3.86 -21.49 6.09
N LYS A 505 -4.00 -21.65 7.42
CA LYS A 505 -5.21 -21.30 8.14
C LYS A 505 -4.96 -20.06 8.96
N ILE A 506 -5.74 -19.01 8.68
CA ILE A 506 -5.56 -17.72 9.31
C ILE A 506 -6.70 -17.50 10.30
N ARG A 507 -6.34 -17.10 11.52
CA ARG A 507 -7.26 -16.66 12.56
C ARG A 507 -6.94 -15.22 12.94
N SER A 508 -7.92 -14.35 12.81
CA SER A 508 -7.78 -12.92 13.11
C SER A 508 -8.67 -12.53 14.28
N GLU A 509 -8.17 -11.62 15.12
CA GLU A 509 -8.89 -10.99 16.23
C GLU A 509 -8.93 -9.48 16.02
N SER A 510 -10.08 -8.87 16.32
CA SER A 510 -10.30 -7.42 16.24
C SER A 510 -10.52 -6.80 17.61
N ASP A 511 -10.21 -5.52 17.73
CA ASP A 511 -10.46 -4.71 18.93
C ASP A 511 -11.95 -4.40 19.17
N MET A 512 -12.76 -4.39 18.10
CA MET A 512 -14.20 -4.10 18.12
C MET A 512 -15.05 -5.28 17.63
N ASP A 513 -16.36 -5.20 17.89
CA ASP A 513 -17.33 -6.20 17.45
C ASP A 513 -17.64 -6.02 15.95
N ILE A 514 -17.37 -7.06 15.16
CA ILE A 514 -17.52 -7.09 13.70
C ILE A 514 -18.87 -7.71 13.32
N ALA A 515 -19.61 -7.00 12.47
CA ALA A 515 -20.85 -7.49 11.86
C ALA A 515 -20.58 -8.31 10.58
N VAL A 516 -19.67 -7.85 9.71
CA VAL A 516 -19.41 -8.46 8.39
C VAL A 516 -17.92 -8.45 8.06
N VAL A 517 -17.41 -9.53 7.47
CA VAL A 517 -16.05 -9.62 6.91
C VAL A 517 -16.10 -10.09 5.46
N ARG A 518 -15.31 -9.46 4.58
CA ARG A 518 -15.22 -9.79 3.15
C ARG A 518 -13.77 -9.73 2.68
N ALA A 519 -13.41 -10.63 1.78
CA ALA A 519 -12.17 -10.54 1.02
C ALA A 519 -12.44 -9.87 -0.33
N VAL A 520 -11.71 -8.80 -0.65
CA VAL A 520 -11.90 -8.01 -1.87
C VAL A 520 -10.58 -7.74 -2.61
N THR A 521 -10.68 -7.51 -3.92
CA THR A 521 -9.57 -7.01 -4.74
C THR A 521 -9.28 -5.54 -4.43
N LYS A 522 -8.22 -4.97 -5.02
CA LYS A 522 -7.94 -3.52 -4.93
C LYS A 522 -9.13 -2.65 -5.38
N THR A 523 -9.93 -3.14 -6.33
CA THR A 523 -11.11 -2.46 -6.91
C THR A 523 -12.40 -2.67 -6.11
N GLY A 524 -12.36 -3.39 -4.97
CA GLY A 524 -13.54 -3.66 -4.12
C GLY A 524 -14.42 -4.82 -4.59
N ALA A 525 -14.03 -5.55 -5.64
CA ALA A 525 -14.75 -6.74 -6.08
C ALA A 525 -14.44 -7.93 -5.17
N LYS A 526 -15.41 -8.82 -4.94
CA LYS A 526 -15.22 -10.03 -4.11
C LYS A 526 -14.06 -10.88 -4.64
N PHE A 527 -13.13 -11.24 -3.76
CA PHE A 527 -12.02 -12.12 -4.09
C PHE A 527 -12.46 -13.59 -4.01
N PRO A 528 -12.46 -14.36 -5.12
CA PRO A 528 -13.15 -15.66 -5.17
C PRO A 528 -12.43 -16.79 -4.42
N LYS A 529 -11.10 -16.75 -4.32
CA LYS A 529 -10.28 -17.82 -3.73
C LYS A 529 -10.30 -17.82 -2.18
N VAL A 530 -10.84 -16.80 -1.53
CA VAL A 530 -10.84 -16.65 -0.06
C VAL A 530 -12.22 -16.28 0.45
N ASN A 531 -12.75 -17.05 1.40
CA ASN A 531 -14.06 -16.81 2.00
C ASN A 531 -13.96 -16.74 3.53
N PRO A 532 -13.86 -15.54 4.13
CA PRO A 532 -13.77 -15.39 5.57
C PRO A 532 -15.08 -15.75 6.27
N LYS A 533 -14.98 -16.45 7.40
CA LYS A 533 -16.09 -16.85 8.26
C LYS A 533 -15.89 -16.26 9.65
N LEU A 534 -16.91 -15.61 10.18
CA LEU A 534 -16.94 -15.16 11.58
C LEU A 534 -17.01 -16.39 12.50
N LEU A 535 -16.12 -16.43 13.50
CA LEU A 535 -16.10 -17.43 14.57
C LEU A 535 -16.89 -16.89 15.77
N ASP A 536 -16.53 -15.68 16.21
CA ASP A 536 -17.20 -14.92 17.28
C ASP A 536 -17.44 -13.48 16.82
N LYS A 537 -18.04 -12.65 17.69
CA LYS A 537 -18.21 -11.21 17.43
C LYS A 537 -16.91 -10.45 17.14
N ARG A 538 -15.75 -10.94 17.58
CA ARG A 538 -14.44 -10.27 17.41
C ARG A 538 -13.41 -11.09 16.64
N SER A 539 -13.76 -12.30 16.21
CA SER A 539 -12.80 -13.22 15.64
C SER A 539 -13.35 -13.83 14.35
N PHE A 540 -12.49 -13.97 13.35
CA PHE A 540 -12.84 -14.60 12.08
C PHE A 540 -11.68 -15.44 11.56
N THR A 541 -11.99 -16.39 10.68
CA THR A 541 -11.02 -17.29 10.08
C THR A 541 -11.24 -17.45 8.58
N PHE A 542 -10.16 -17.68 7.86
CA PHE A 542 -10.17 -18.08 6.46
C PHE A 542 -9.01 -19.03 6.18
N GLU A 543 -9.18 -19.86 5.16
CA GLU A 543 -8.20 -20.87 4.77
C GLU A 543 -7.75 -20.59 3.32
N VAL A 544 -6.47 -20.82 3.06
CA VAL A 544 -5.85 -20.76 1.74
C VAL A 544 -5.25 -22.13 1.47
N GLU A 545 -5.75 -22.80 0.43
CA GLU A 545 -5.30 -24.14 0.05
C GLU A 545 -4.36 -24.09 -1.15
N ASN A 546 -3.28 -24.88 -1.11
CA ASN A 546 -2.38 -25.14 -2.23
C ASN A 546 -1.91 -23.87 -2.96
N LEU A 547 -1.18 -23.01 -2.24
CA LEU A 547 -0.66 -21.75 -2.76
C LEU A 547 0.42 -22.00 -3.83
N ARG A 548 0.08 -21.74 -5.11
CA ARG A 548 1.02 -21.81 -6.25
C ARG A 548 1.32 -20.47 -6.90
N GLU A 549 0.38 -19.54 -6.79
CA GLU A 549 0.50 -18.19 -7.35
C GLU A 549 0.47 -17.16 -6.22
N GLU A 550 1.10 -16.01 -6.43
CA GLU A 550 1.02 -14.90 -5.49
C GLU A 550 -0.44 -14.43 -5.36
N MET A 551 -0.92 -14.33 -4.12
CA MET A 551 -2.27 -13.89 -3.81
C MET A 551 -2.25 -12.57 -3.05
N ASN A 552 -2.78 -11.52 -3.67
CA ASN A 552 -2.87 -10.19 -3.10
C ASN A 552 -4.34 -9.75 -3.03
N PHE A 553 -4.84 -9.51 -1.81
CA PHE A 553 -6.22 -9.07 -1.59
C PHE A 553 -6.30 -8.22 -0.32
N TYR A 554 -7.47 -7.62 -0.08
CA TYR A 554 -7.76 -6.85 1.12
C TYR A 554 -8.86 -7.54 1.91
N LEU A 555 -8.70 -7.59 3.23
CA LEU A 555 -9.77 -7.93 4.16
C LEU A 555 -10.48 -6.63 4.53
N GLU A 556 -11.77 -6.55 4.21
CA GLU A 556 -12.67 -5.48 4.62
C GLU A 556 -13.60 -6.03 5.70
N TYR A 557 -13.69 -5.32 6.82
CA TYR A 557 -14.52 -5.72 7.94
C TYR A 557 -15.27 -4.50 8.50
N GLU A 558 -16.56 -4.71 8.81
CA GLU A 558 -17.51 -3.68 9.19
C GLU A 558 -17.98 -3.93 10.63
N ASP A 559 -17.98 -2.91 11.48
CA ASP A 559 -18.50 -3.00 12.85
C ASP A 559 -20.06 -2.96 12.90
N GLU A 560 -20.65 -3.13 14.09
CA GLU A 560 -22.12 -3.04 14.28
C GLU A 560 -22.69 -1.63 13.96
N GLU A 561 -21.86 -0.59 13.90
CA GLU A 561 -22.24 0.79 13.60
C GLU A 561 -22.01 1.20 12.12
N GLY A 562 -21.49 0.30 11.29
CA GLY A 562 -21.22 0.51 9.87
C GLY A 562 -19.85 1.14 9.55
N VAL A 563 -18.91 1.16 10.49
CA VAL A 563 -17.55 1.66 10.28
C VAL A 563 -16.68 0.58 9.65
N MET A 564 -16.06 0.91 8.52
CA MET A 564 -15.24 0.00 7.73
C MET A 564 -13.77 0.07 8.13
N GLY A 565 -13.18 -1.09 8.46
CA GLY A 565 -11.74 -1.32 8.55
C GLY A 565 -11.23 -2.11 7.34
N ARG A 566 -9.99 -1.85 6.93
CA ARG A 566 -9.35 -2.52 5.79
C ARG A 566 -7.92 -2.92 6.10
N ARG A 567 -7.53 -4.16 5.76
CA ARG A 567 -6.18 -4.68 5.92
C ARG A 567 -5.70 -5.37 4.64
N GLY A 568 -4.52 -5.03 4.14
CA GLY A 568 -3.93 -5.73 3.00
C GLY A 568 -3.31 -7.07 3.41
N VAL A 569 -3.47 -8.11 2.59
CA VAL A 569 -2.89 -9.43 2.81
C VAL A 569 -2.20 -9.90 1.54
N SER A 570 -0.96 -10.36 1.67
CA SER A 570 -0.14 -10.85 0.58
C SER A 570 0.48 -12.19 0.94
N PHE A 571 0.13 -13.23 0.18
CA PHE A 571 0.74 -14.55 0.27
C PHE A 571 1.65 -14.76 -0.94
N LYS A 572 2.95 -14.95 -0.68
CA LYS A 572 3.96 -15.18 -1.71
C LYS A 572 4.47 -16.61 -1.64
N PRO A 573 4.20 -17.47 -2.65
CA PRO A 573 4.83 -18.77 -2.74
C PRO A 573 6.31 -18.61 -3.10
N ASN A 574 7.16 -19.40 -2.45
CA ASN A 574 8.55 -19.61 -2.84
C ASN A 574 8.60 -20.94 -3.60
N GLY A 575 8.94 -20.88 -4.88
CA GLY A 575 9.07 -22.08 -5.72
C GLY A 575 10.21 -22.99 -5.24
N ASP A 576 10.08 -24.26 -5.58
CA ASP A 576 11.15 -25.26 -5.44
C ASP A 576 12.06 -25.13 -6.68
N ASP A 577 13.12 -24.33 -6.56
CA ASP A 577 14.08 -24.14 -7.64
C ASP A 577 14.94 -25.41 -7.81
N PRO A 578 15.27 -25.84 -9.05
CA PRO A 578 16.11 -27.01 -9.25
C PRO A 578 17.50 -26.80 -8.63
N PRO A 579 18.17 -27.88 -8.21
CA PRO A 579 19.47 -27.78 -7.54
C PRO A 579 20.51 -27.10 -8.42
N THR A 580 21.50 -26.45 -7.84
CA THR A 580 22.66 -25.94 -8.58
C THR A 580 23.83 -26.88 -8.38
N ALA A 581 24.50 -27.28 -9.47
CA ALA A 581 25.67 -28.14 -9.45
C ALA A 581 26.80 -27.52 -10.26
N ASP A 582 27.97 -27.37 -9.66
CA ASP A 582 29.18 -26.91 -10.32
C ASP A 582 30.30 -27.92 -10.07
N LEU A 583 31.13 -28.13 -11.09
CA LEU A 583 32.21 -29.11 -11.07
C LEU A 583 33.41 -28.54 -11.84
N GLU A 584 34.61 -28.70 -11.31
CA GLU A 584 35.87 -28.37 -11.97
C GLU A 584 36.91 -29.46 -11.67
N PRO A 585 37.64 -29.95 -12.67
CA PRO A 585 38.71 -30.90 -12.44
C PRO A 585 39.94 -30.24 -11.83
N ASP A 586 40.48 -30.85 -10.78
CA ASP A 586 41.71 -30.41 -10.12
C ASP A 586 42.91 -31.10 -10.78
N ALA A 587 43.82 -30.33 -11.37
CA ALA A 587 45.15 -30.77 -11.83
C ALA A 587 45.34 -31.63 -13.13
N PRO A 588 44.37 -31.94 -14.02
CA PRO A 588 44.71 -32.62 -15.27
C PRO A 588 45.36 -31.71 -16.32
N ARG A 589 46.29 -32.27 -17.09
CA ARG A 589 46.98 -31.58 -18.20
C ARG A 589 45.98 -31.18 -19.29
N ARG A 590 45.99 -29.90 -19.67
CA ARG A 590 45.22 -29.37 -20.81
C ARG A 590 46.03 -29.50 -22.10
N THR A 591 45.48 -30.19 -23.10
CA THR A 591 46.01 -30.27 -24.46
C THR A 591 45.04 -29.62 -25.45
N LYS A 592 45.41 -29.52 -26.74
CA LYS A 592 44.51 -29.00 -27.78
C LYS A 592 43.25 -29.86 -27.95
N ASP A 593 43.34 -31.15 -27.64
CA ASP A 593 42.28 -32.14 -27.85
C ASP A 593 41.44 -32.42 -26.59
N GLY A 594 41.79 -31.81 -25.44
CA GLY A 594 41.10 -31.98 -24.15
C GLY A 594 42.03 -32.24 -22.97
N LEU A 595 41.46 -32.67 -21.84
CA LEU A 595 42.19 -33.03 -20.62
C LEU A 595 42.73 -34.46 -20.73
N MET A 596 44.05 -34.64 -20.62
CA MET A 596 44.68 -35.95 -20.89
C MET A 596 44.79 -36.80 -19.62
N VAL A 597 44.29 -38.04 -19.65
CA VAL A 597 44.30 -38.99 -18.53
C VAL A 597 44.52 -40.43 -18.99
N THR A 598 45.01 -41.31 -18.12
CA THR A 598 45.14 -42.75 -18.40
C THR A 598 43.85 -43.52 -18.09
N ALA A 599 43.71 -44.73 -18.63
CA ALA A 599 42.57 -45.61 -18.34
C ALA A 599 42.49 -46.07 -16.86
N LEU A 600 43.57 -45.91 -16.09
CA LEU A 600 43.66 -46.22 -14.66
C LEU A 600 43.62 -44.95 -13.78
N ALA A 601 43.42 -43.77 -14.36
CA ALA A 601 43.48 -42.51 -13.63
C ALA A 601 42.39 -42.35 -12.56
N ARG A 602 42.72 -41.59 -11.52
CA ARG A 602 41.81 -41.10 -10.47
C ARG A 602 41.68 -39.59 -10.63
N ILE A 603 40.58 -39.09 -11.20
CA ILE A 603 40.43 -37.65 -11.48
C ILE A 603 39.88 -36.94 -10.24
N PRO A 604 40.63 -36.02 -9.61
CA PRO A 604 40.11 -35.25 -8.51
C PRO A 604 39.25 -34.09 -9.02
N PHE A 605 38.18 -33.82 -8.30
CA PHE A 605 37.25 -32.75 -8.63
C PHE A 605 37.05 -31.81 -7.45
N ARG A 606 36.84 -30.53 -7.78
CA ARG A 606 36.32 -29.52 -6.87
C ARG A 606 34.96 -29.09 -7.38
N GLY A 607 33.99 -28.98 -6.49
CA GLY A 607 32.65 -28.65 -6.92
C GLY A 607 31.74 -28.37 -5.74
N HIS A 608 30.55 -27.90 -6.07
CA HIS A 608 29.52 -27.64 -5.09
C HIS A 608 28.17 -28.00 -5.67
N ALA A 609 27.36 -28.70 -4.87
CA ALA A 609 25.96 -28.93 -5.14
C ALA A 609 25.14 -28.27 -4.03
N THR A 610 24.13 -27.48 -4.40
CA THR A 610 23.22 -26.81 -3.47
C THR A 610 21.79 -26.96 -3.89
N ASP A 611 20.92 -27.06 -2.90
CA ASP A 611 19.49 -27.03 -3.07
C ASP A 611 18.81 -26.30 -1.90
N GLY A 612 17.75 -25.55 -2.19
CA GLY A 612 16.97 -24.83 -1.19
C GLY A 612 16.17 -25.77 -0.27
N HIS A 613 15.76 -26.91 -0.81
CA HIS A 613 14.80 -27.82 -0.18
C HIS A 613 15.41 -29.16 0.25
N GLY A 614 16.46 -29.63 -0.42
CA GLY A 614 17.36 -30.69 0.04
C GLY A 614 17.86 -31.57 -1.11
N LEU A 615 19.15 -31.90 -1.11
CA LEU A 615 19.75 -32.75 -2.13
C LEU A 615 19.32 -34.20 -1.95
N GLY A 616 18.76 -34.79 -3.01
CA GLY A 616 18.37 -36.20 -3.09
C GLY A 616 19.55 -37.10 -3.43
N GLU A 617 20.17 -36.85 -4.58
CA GLU A 617 21.30 -37.63 -5.08
C GLU A 617 22.30 -36.71 -5.81
N VAL A 618 23.60 -36.95 -5.61
CA VAL A 618 24.67 -36.30 -6.39
C VAL A 618 25.47 -37.41 -7.07
N ARG A 619 25.63 -37.33 -8.39
CA ARG A 619 26.25 -38.39 -9.19
C ARG A 619 27.04 -37.83 -10.37
N TYR A 620 28.05 -38.58 -10.81
CA TYR A 620 28.76 -38.31 -12.05
C TYR A 620 28.02 -38.93 -13.22
N ALA A 621 27.88 -38.19 -14.30
CA ALA A 621 27.38 -38.68 -15.57
C ALA A 621 28.51 -38.65 -16.61
N VAL A 622 28.68 -39.77 -17.31
CA VAL A 622 29.82 -40.00 -18.19
C VAL A 622 29.35 -40.57 -19.53
N GLN A 623 29.87 -39.99 -20.61
CA GLN A 623 29.76 -40.53 -21.97
C GLN A 623 31.14 -40.84 -22.52
N VAL A 624 31.33 -42.05 -23.04
CA VAL A 624 32.61 -42.49 -23.61
C VAL A 624 32.43 -42.81 -25.08
N LYS A 625 33.30 -42.26 -25.94
CA LYS A 625 33.36 -42.55 -27.38
C LYS A 625 34.78 -42.95 -27.77
N LYS A 626 34.93 -43.97 -28.60
CA LYS A 626 36.24 -44.35 -29.15
C LYS A 626 36.64 -43.29 -30.18
N ALA A 627 37.78 -42.62 -29.98
CA ALA A 627 38.22 -41.49 -30.82
C ALA A 627 38.52 -41.91 -32.27
N GLU A 628 38.77 -43.19 -32.51
CA GLU A 628 39.17 -43.77 -33.79
C GLU A 628 37.99 -44.05 -34.73
N THR A 629 36.76 -43.88 -34.27
CA THR A 629 35.53 -44.17 -35.06
C THR A 629 35.02 -42.93 -35.80
N GLU A 630 35.80 -41.85 -35.87
CA GLU A 630 35.46 -40.68 -36.69
C GLU A 630 35.64 -41.01 -38.19
N THR A 631 34.66 -41.70 -38.76
CA THR A 631 34.34 -41.49 -40.17
C THR A 631 34.07 -40.01 -40.35
N ILE A 632 34.92 -39.34 -41.15
CA ILE A 632 34.81 -37.93 -41.49
C ILE A 632 33.36 -37.62 -41.85
N ASP A 633 32.71 -36.82 -41.01
CA ASP A 633 31.35 -36.36 -41.26
C ASP A 633 31.39 -35.39 -42.45
N VAL A 634 30.85 -35.82 -43.59
CA VAL A 634 30.81 -35.04 -44.84
C VAL A 634 30.13 -33.67 -44.62
N ALA A 635 29.28 -33.55 -43.58
CA ALA A 635 28.67 -32.29 -43.16
C ALA A 635 29.67 -31.23 -42.66
N VAL A 636 30.79 -31.63 -42.05
CA VAL A 636 31.85 -30.71 -41.60
C VAL A 636 32.67 -30.20 -42.78
N LEU A 637 32.86 -31.03 -43.82
CA LEU A 637 33.46 -30.63 -45.09
C LEU A 637 32.62 -29.58 -45.84
N PHE A 638 31.30 -29.61 -45.71
CA PHE A 638 30.40 -28.59 -46.28
C PHE A 638 30.48 -27.23 -45.56
N GLN A 639 30.87 -27.20 -44.29
CA GLN A 639 31.00 -25.95 -43.52
C GLN A 639 32.37 -25.26 -43.75
N ILE A 640 33.43 -26.04 -44.02
CA ILE A 640 34.78 -25.49 -44.26
C ILE A 640 34.92 -24.90 -45.69
N SER A 641 34.08 -25.31 -46.65
CA SER A 641 34.05 -24.74 -48.00
C SER A 641 33.49 -23.31 -48.10
N ALA A 642 33.04 -22.69 -47.00
CA ALA A 642 32.42 -21.37 -47.01
C ALA A 642 33.38 -20.18 -46.69
N ILE A 643 34.66 -20.42 -46.36
CA ILE A 643 35.61 -19.34 -45.94
C ILE A 643 36.80 -19.17 -46.92
N ALA A 644 36.72 -19.70 -48.15
CA ALA A 644 37.75 -19.47 -49.17
C ALA A 644 37.14 -18.91 -50.47
N GLN A 645 36.60 -17.69 -50.42
CA GLN A 645 36.21 -16.95 -51.63
C GLN A 645 36.56 -15.45 -51.56
N ILE A 646 37.77 -15.06 -51.15
CA ILE A 646 38.30 -13.73 -51.49
C ILE A 646 39.82 -13.77 -51.68
N VAL A 647 40.31 -14.36 -52.78
CA VAL A 647 41.55 -13.93 -53.49
C VAL A 647 41.42 -14.35 -54.95
N PRO A 648 41.47 -13.43 -55.94
CA PRO A 648 41.47 -13.79 -57.35
C PRO A 648 42.92 -14.09 -57.81
N LEU A 649 43.17 -15.30 -58.29
CA LEU A 649 44.34 -15.61 -59.12
C LEU A 649 43.89 -15.60 -60.60
N PRO A 650 44.60 -14.92 -61.52
CA PRO A 650 44.17 -14.82 -62.91
C PRO A 650 44.58 -16.05 -63.72
N GLY A 651 43.63 -16.59 -64.49
CA GLY A 651 43.90 -17.42 -65.66
C GLY A 651 43.68 -18.92 -65.50
N ALA A 652 42.42 -19.35 -65.47
CA ALA A 652 42.00 -20.65 -65.99
C ALA A 652 40.47 -20.70 -66.10
N HIS A 653 39.96 -20.64 -67.33
CA HIS A 653 38.54 -20.89 -67.62
C HIS A 653 38.32 -22.39 -67.77
N TRP A 654 37.56 -23.02 -66.87
CA TRP A 654 36.84 -24.24 -67.16
C TRP A 654 35.41 -24.14 -66.64
N ARG A 655 34.48 -24.51 -67.52
CA ARG A 655 33.04 -24.35 -67.40
C ARG A 655 32.49 -25.20 -66.26
N THR A 656 31.81 -24.56 -65.31
CA THR A 656 31.06 -25.20 -64.23
C THR A 656 29.65 -25.58 -64.71
N THR A 657 29.38 -26.88 -64.81
CA THR A 657 28.03 -27.44 -64.67
C THR A 657 27.91 -27.97 -63.25
N ALA A 658 27.28 -27.20 -62.36
CA ALA A 658 26.91 -27.66 -61.02
C ALA A 658 25.40 -27.74 -60.92
N PHE A 659 24.93 -28.99 -60.90
CA PHE A 659 23.58 -29.44 -60.58
C PHE A 659 23.02 -28.75 -59.34
N LEU A 660 21.87 -28.12 -59.49
CA LEU A 660 21.08 -27.62 -58.38
C LEU A 660 19.72 -28.32 -58.40
N GLY A 661 19.46 -29.09 -57.34
CA GLY A 661 18.12 -29.38 -56.83
C GLY A 661 17.38 -30.56 -57.45
N ALA A 662 17.36 -31.70 -56.76
CA ALA A 662 16.13 -32.49 -56.58
C ALA A 662 16.30 -33.58 -55.49
N VAL A 663 15.67 -33.32 -54.35
CA VAL A 663 14.86 -34.25 -53.54
C VAL A 663 15.43 -35.65 -53.27
N LEU A 664 16.08 -35.79 -52.11
CA LEU A 664 15.96 -36.99 -51.28
C LEU A 664 15.67 -36.51 -49.84
N PRO A 665 14.66 -37.06 -49.14
CA PRO A 665 14.39 -36.70 -47.76
C PRO A 665 15.57 -37.20 -46.93
N SER A 666 16.33 -36.27 -46.34
CA SER A 666 17.31 -36.59 -45.33
C SER A 666 16.58 -37.13 -44.11
N LYS A 667 16.36 -38.45 -44.10
CA LYS A 667 16.21 -39.19 -42.85
C LYS A 667 17.48 -38.87 -42.07
N LYS A 668 17.38 -37.98 -41.07
CA LYS A 668 18.48 -37.74 -40.12
C LYS A 668 19.00 -39.13 -39.74
N PRO A 669 20.29 -39.46 -39.96
CA PRO A 669 20.83 -40.67 -39.37
C PRO A 669 20.60 -40.51 -37.87
N GLU A 670 19.80 -41.41 -37.33
CA GLU A 670 19.59 -41.57 -35.90
C GLU A 670 20.99 -41.81 -35.33
N LYS A 671 21.59 -40.77 -34.76
CA LYS A 671 22.88 -40.90 -34.08
C LYS A 671 22.69 -42.02 -33.07
N PRO A 672 23.53 -43.07 -33.05
CA PRO A 672 23.42 -44.07 -31.99
C PRO A 672 23.47 -43.32 -30.66
N ALA A 673 22.42 -43.49 -29.85
CA ALA A 673 22.33 -42.85 -28.55
C ALA A 673 23.54 -43.32 -27.74
N VAL A 674 24.51 -42.44 -27.52
CA VAL A 674 25.67 -42.76 -26.69
C VAL A 674 25.13 -42.86 -25.27
N GLU A 675 25.09 -44.08 -24.74
CA GLU A 675 24.57 -44.36 -23.41
C GLU A 675 25.35 -43.58 -22.35
N THR A 676 24.65 -42.73 -21.60
CA THR A 676 25.21 -42.06 -20.42
C THR A 676 25.26 -43.06 -19.27
N ARG A 677 26.47 -43.30 -18.73
CA ARG A 677 26.66 -44.09 -17.52
C ARG A 677 26.67 -43.17 -16.31
N HIS A 678 25.95 -43.55 -15.25
CA HIS A 678 25.83 -42.77 -14.03
C HIS A 678 26.57 -43.46 -12.87
N PHE A 679 27.30 -42.68 -12.08
CA PHE A 679 28.08 -43.16 -10.95
C PHE A 679 27.73 -42.33 -9.70
N PRO A 680 27.10 -42.92 -8.67
CA PRO A 680 26.73 -42.19 -7.46
C PRO A 680 27.97 -41.79 -6.66
N LEU A 681 27.93 -40.61 -6.04
CA LEU A 681 29.07 -40.05 -5.31
C LEU A 681 29.08 -40.60 -3.87
N ALA A 682 30.08 -41.43 -3.55
CA ALA A 682 30.12 -42.19 -2.30
C ALA A 682 30.26 -41.28 -1.07
N GLY A 683 31.00 -40.19 -1.17
CA GLY A 683 31.14 -39.18 -0.11
C GLY A 683 29.79 -38.53 0.25
N PHE A 684 28.95 -38.23 -0.75
CA PHE A 684 27.61 -37.70 -0.53
C PHE A 684 26.70 -38.74 0.17
N HIS A 685 26.74 -40.00 -0.26
CA HIS A 685 25.98 -41.08 0.40
C HIS A 685 26.40 -41.28 1.86
N LYS A 686 27.72 -41.23 2.15
CA LYS A 686 28.22 -41.29 3.53
C LYS A 686 27.73 -40.11 4.36
N LEU A 687 27.73 -38.90 3.79
CA LEU A 687 27.20 -37.71 4.46
C LEU A 687 25.72 -37.90 4.83
N LEU A 688 24.89 -38.26 3.84
CA LEU A 688 23.46 -38.52 4.05
C LEU A 688 23.20 -39.55 5.16
N GLN A 689 23.98 -40.63 5.23
CA GLN A 689 23.84 -41.65 6.27
C GLN A 689 24.34 -41.20 7.64
N SER A 690 25.36 -40.33 7.68
CA SER A 690 25.96 -39.84 8.92
C SER A 690 25.17 -38.70 9.57
N THR A 691 24.34 -37.98 8.80
CA THR A 691 23.55 -36.84 9.30
C THR A 691 22.45 -37.33 10.26
N PRO A 692 22.48 -36.94 11.54
CA PRO A 692 21.51 -37.41 12.52
C PRO A 692 20.09 -36.95 12.18
N GLY A 693 19.17 -37.91 12.02
CA GLY A 693 17.75 -37.63 11.81
C GLY A 693 17.35 -37.33 10.37
N GLU A 694 18.27 -37.41 9.40
CA GLU A 694 18.00 -37.30 7.96
C GLU A 694 17.02 -38.40 7.52
N PHE A 695 17.32 -39.66 7.84
CA PHE A 695 16.48 -40.81 7.56
C PHE A 695 15.69 -41.24 8.79
N GLN A 696 14.38 -41.42 8.65
CA GLN A 696 13.49 -41.87 9.73
C GLN A 696 12.54 -42.98 9.26
N PRO A 697 12.13 -43.90 10.15
CA PRO A 697 11.06 -44.84 9.83
C PRO A 697 9.76 -44.10 9.49
N LEU A 698 9.04 -44.55 8.47
CA LEU A 698 7.79 -43.94 8.00
C LEU A 698 6.74 -43.81 9.12
N SER A 699 6.68 -44.78 10.04
CA SER A 699 5.77 -44.75 11.20
C SER A 699 6.05 -43.55 12.12
N THR A 700 7.32 -43.27 12.39
CA THR A 700 7.76 -42.11 13.19
C THR A 700 7.46 -40.80 12.48
N ILE A 701 7.62 -40.74 11.15
CA ILE A 701 7.29 -39.56 10.36
C ILE A 701 5.80 -39.26 10.45
N LEU A 702 4.94 -40.27 10.20
CA LEU A 702 3.48 -40.10 10.26
C LEU A 702 3.01 -39.63 11.64
N GLN A 703 3.59 -40.16 12.72
CA GLN A 703 3.28 -39.71 14.09
C GLN A 703 3.75 -38.27 14.37
N ASN A 704 4.87 -37.85 13.77
CA ASN A 704 5.38 -36.49 13.92
C ASN A 704 4.57 -35.46 13.12
N LEU A 705 3.98 -35.85 11.98
CA LEU A 705 3.12 -34.97 11.18
C LEU A 705 1.86 -34.52 11.92
N GLU A 706 1.39 -35.30 12.90
CA GLU A 706 0.24 -34.95 13.75
C GLU A 706 0.55 -33.84 14.77
N LYS A 707 1.84 -33.58 15.05
CA LYS A 707 2.26 -32.57 16.02
C LYS A 707 2.74 -31.30 15.31
N PRO A 708 2.29 -30.11 15.73
CA PRO A 708 2.79 -28.86 15.18
C PRO A 708 4.27 -28.66 15.56
N LEU A 709 5.09 -28.26 14.58
CA LEU A 709 6.50 -27.91 14.78
C LEU A 709 6.68 -26.40 14.88
N LYS A 710 7.73 -25.96 15.58
CA LYS A 710 8.18 -24.56 15.53
C LYS A 710 9.03 -24.34 14.28
N LEU A 711 8.86 -23.19 13.61
CA LEU A 711 9.68 -22.80 12.45
C LEU A 711 11.19 -22.78 12.77
N SER A 712 11.58 -22.48 14.02
CA SER A 712 12.98 -22.51 14.47
C SER A 712 13.55 -23.91 14.67
N GLN A 713 12.69 -24.93 14.77
CA GLN A 713 13.07 -26.33 14.93
C GLN A 713 13.04 -27.10 13.60
N ARG A 714 13.06 -26.39 12.46
CA ARG A 714 13.20 -26.98 11.13
C ARG A 714 14.40 -27.92 11.13
N ARG A 715 14.15 -29.20 10.86
CA ARG A 715 15.19 -30.23 10.88
C ARG A 715 16.15 -30.02 9.70
N PRO A 716 17.46 -30.22 9.90
CA PRO A 716 18.44 -30.05 8.84
C PRO A 716 18.34 -31.23 7.88
N VAL A 717 17.72 -31.04 6.72
CA VAL A 717 17.95 -31.87 5.54
C VAL A 717 19.27 -31.43 4.92
N VAL A 718 20.04 -32.34 4.31
CA VAL A 718 21.28 -31.97 3.62
C VAL A 718 20.97 -31.10 2.40
N ARG A 719 21.27 -29.81 2.49
CA ARG A 719 21.01 -28.80 1.43
C ARG A 719 22.23 -28.47 0.58
N ALA A 720 23.42 -28.80 1.06
CA ALA A 720 24.65 -28.42 0.40
C ALA A 720 25.68 -29.53 0.55
N TYR A 721 26.38 -29.83 -0.54
CA TYR A 721 27.50 -30.75 -0.56
C TYR A 721 28.68 -30.11 -1.29
N GLN A 722 29.85 -30.15 -0.67
CA GLN A 722 31.09 -29.69 -1.31
C GLN A 722 31.88 -30.91 -1.77
N VAL A 723 32.13 -30.99 -3.07
CA VAL A 723 33.01 -32.00 -3.66
C VAL A 723 34.44 -31.51 -3.43
N LEU A 724 35.19 -32.24 -2.61
CA LEU A 724 36.60 -31.97 -2.32
C LEU A 724 37.46 -33.12 -2.83
N PRO A 725 38.66 -32.84 -3.38
CA PRO A 725 39.62 -33.87 -3.73
C PRO A 725 39.96 -34.74 -2.53
N ASP A 726 39.98 -36.05 -2.73
CA ASP A 726 40.35 -36.98 -1.66
C ASP A 726 41.86 -36.92 -1.34
N THR A 727 42.27 -37.36 -0.15
CA THR A 727 43.69 -37.46 0.21
C THR A 727 44.37 -38.68 -0.43
N PHE A 728 45.59 -38.49 -0.95
CA PHE A 728 46.38 -39.50 -1.68
C PHE A 728 47.13 -40.48 -0.73
N ASP A 729 46.53 -40.93 0.36
CA ASP A 729 47.25 -41.66 1.42
C ASP A 729 47.60 -43.12 1.02
N ARG A 730 46.75 -43.78 0.22
CA ARG A 730 47.00 -45.11 -0.37
C ARG A 730 46.43 -45.21 -1.79
N GLN A 731 47.12 -45.90 -2.70
CA GLN A 731 46.71 -46.06 -4.10
C GLN A 731 45.46 -46.94 -4.29
N ASP A 732 45.12 -47.78 -3.32
CA ASP A 732 44.06 -48.79 -3.43
C ASP A 732 42.78 -48.46 -2.65
N ASP A 733 42.72 -47.30 -1.99
CA ASP A 733 41.51 -46.87 -1.29
C ASP A 733 40.42 -46.48 -2.30
N GLU A 734 39.17 -46.91 -2.06
CA GLU A 734 38.04 -46.48 -2.88
C GLU A 734 37.84 -44.96 -2.76
N PRO A 735 37.78 -44.23 -3.88
CA PRO A 735 37.60 -42.79 -3.84
C PRO A 735 36.21 -42.43 -3.31
N SER A 736 36.17 -41.40 -2.47
CA SER A 736 34.93 -40.88 -1.89
C SER A 736 34.29 -39.83 -2.80
N SER A 737 35.11 -38.91 -3.31
CA SER A 737 34.69 -37.81 -4.18
C SER A 737 35.37 -37.84 -5.54
N ASP A 738 36.58 -38.40 -5.65
CA ASP A 738 37.28 -38.47 -6.94
C ASP A 738 36.62 -39.46 -7.91
N PHE A 739 36.77 -39.22 -9.21
CA PHE A 739 36.25 -40.14 -10.22
C PHE A 739 37.26 -41.22 -10.61
N PRO A 740 36.97 -42.52 -10.38
CA PRO A 740 37.82 -43.62 -10.77
C PRO A 740 37.59 -44.03 -12.24
N VAL A 741 38.49 -43.63 -13.15
CA VAL A 741 38.37 -43.95 -14.59
C VAL A 741 38.41 -45.47 -14.83
N TRP A 742 39.11 -46.23 -13.99
CA TRP A 742 39.19 -47.69 -14.11
C TRP A 742 37.83 -48.39 -13.95
N LYS A 743 36.82 -47.77 -13.29
CA LYS A 743 35.45 -48.33 -13.21
C LYS A 743 34.75 -48.37 -14.58
N LEU A 744 35.26 -47.66 -15.59
CA LEU A 744 34.77 -47.74 -16.96
C LEU A 744 35.22 -49.00 -17.70
N ALA A 745 36.16 -49.77 -17.12
CA ALA A 745 36.72 -51.00 -17.69
C ALA A 745 37.31 -50.81 -19.10
N LEU A 746 37.97 -49.68 -19.33
CA LEU A 746 38.56 -49.32 -20.62
C LEU A 746 40.02 -49.79 -20.76
N ALA A 747 40.68 -50.13 -19.66
CA ALA A 747 42.08 -50.57 -19.64
C ALA A 747 42.21 -51.99 -20.21
N LEU A 748 43.15 -52.19 -21.14
CA LEU A 748 43.50 -53.51 -21.67
C LEU A 748 44.59 -54.18 -20.81
N PRO A 749 44.57 -55.51 -20.63
CA PRO A 749 45.62 -56.22 -19.91
C PRO A 749 46.96 -56.07 -20.63
N PHE A 750 48.02 -55.82 -19.86
CA PHE A 750 49.39 -55.67 -20.32
C PHE A 750 49.88 -56.99 -20.94
N SER A 751 49.60 -57.15 -22.23
CA SER A 751 50.09 -58.23 -23.08
C SER A 751 50.94 -57.59 -24.16
N ALA A 752 52.05 -58.23 -24.53
CA ALA A 752 53.13 -57.66 -25.34
C ALA A 752 52.76 -57.19 -26.76
N ASN A 753 51.46 -57.16 -27.12
CA ASN A 753 51.00 -56.82 -28.46
C ASN A 753 49.64 -56.10 -28.52
N THR A 754 49.18 -55.48 -27.42
CA THR A 754 47.86 -54.83 -27.38
C THR A 754 47.95 -53.35 -27.01
N HIS A 755 47.68 -52.46 -27.97
CA HIS A 755 47.69 -51.01 -27.80
C HIS A 755 46.39 -50.50 -27.16
N GLN A 756 46.49 -49.57 -26.20
CA GLN A 756 45.35 -48.90 -25.57
C GLN A 756 44.70 -47.89 -26.54
N PRO A 757 43.48 -48.13 -27.07
CA PRO A 757 42.83 -47.19 -27.98
C PRO A 757 42.48 -45.88 -27.27
N ARG A 758 42.44 -44.79 -28.03
CA ARG A 758 42.07 -43.47 -27.50
C ARG A 758 40.55 -43.35 -27.32
N TYR A 759 40.12 -42.84 -26.17
CA TYR A 759 38.72 -42.53 -25.91
C TYR A 759 38.52 -41.05 -25.59
N LYS A 760 37.43 -40.48 -26.12
CA LYS A 760 36.88 -39.20 -25.73
C LYS A 760 35.83 -39.46 -24.65
N MET A 761 36.07 -38.97 -23.44
CA MET A 761 35.17 -39.08 -22.30
C MET A 761 34.62 -37.69 -21.96
N GLU A 762 33.31 -37.50 -22.08
CA GLU A 762 32.62 -36.31 -21.55
C GLU A 762 32.12 -36.63 -20.14
N LEU A 763 32.47 -35.80 -19.15
CA LEU A 763 32.08 -35.97 -17.76
C LEU A 763 31.47 -34.67 -17.20
N TRP A 764 30.35 -34.79 -16.50
CA TRP A 764 29.69 -33.70 -15.78
C TRP A 764 29.08 -34.19 -14.46
N LEU A 765 28.72 -33.24 -13.59
CA LEU A 765 28.04 -33.53 -12.33
C LEU A 765 26.52 -33.39 -12.53
N GLU A 766 25.77 -34.32 -11.96
CA GLU A 766 24.32 -34.26 -11.86
C GLU A 766 23.91 -34.19 -10.38
N ALA A 767 23.03 -33.24 -10.07
CA ALA A 767 22.37 -33.16 -8.77
C ALA A 767 20.86 -33.33 -8.96
N LEU A 768 20.27 -34.14 -8.11
CA LEU A 768 18.84 -34.37 -8.02
C LEU A 768 18.35 -33.80 -6.69
N ASP A 769 17.25 -33.08 -6.72
CA ASP A 769 16.51 -32.75 -5.49
C ASP A 769 15.79 -34.00 -4.95
N HIS A 770 15.04 -33.83 -3.87
CA HIS A 770 14.19 -34.89 -3.33
C HIS A 770 12.69 -34.64 -3.54
N ASP A 771 12.30 -33.84 -4.54
CA ASP A 771 10.88 -33.55 -4.76
C ASP A 771 10.09 -34.82 -5.14
N ILE A 772 9.00 -35.05 -4.41
CA ILE A 772 8.09 -36.19 -4.56
C ILE A 772 6.73 -35.74 -5.14
N GLU A 773 6.40 -34.45 -5.04
CA GLU A 773 5.13 -33.90 -5.51
C GLU A 773 5.10 -33.80 -7.04
N THR A 774 6.07 -33.11 -7.62
CA THR A 774 6.20 -33.00 -9.09
C THR A 774 7.15 -34.05 -9.69
N GLY A 775 8.02 -34.59 -8.85
CA GLY A 775 9.07 -35.55 -9.20
C GLY A 775 10.44 -34.88 -9.18
N PRO A 776 11.53 -35.64 -9.00
CA PRO A 776 12.80 -35.02 -8.68
C PRO A 776 13.37 -34.24 -9.87
N SER A 777 13.73 -32.98 -9.64
CA SER A 777 14.33 -32.13 -10.66
C SER A 777 15.82 -32.46 -10.81
N LEU A 778 16.24 -32.67 -12.05
CA LEU A 778 17.63 -32.91 -12.41
C LEU A 778 18.29 -31.60 -12.82
N SER A 779 19.42 -31.29 -12.19
CA SER A 779 20.34 -30.28 -12.68
C SER A 779 21.68 -30.89 -13.08
N THR A 780 22.30 -30.28 -14.09
CA THR A 780 23.59 -30.69 -14.63
C THR A 780 24.58 -29.54 -14.50
N SER A 781 25.85 -29.85 -14.28
CA SER A 781 26.90 -28.82 -14.28
C SER A 781 26.94 -28.05 -15.59
N LYS A 782 27.18 -26.74 -15.50
CA LYS A 782 27.25 -25.83 -16.67
C LYS A 782 28.31 -26.31 -17.67
N ASP A 783 29.47 -26.71 -17.13
CA ASP A 783 30.58 -27.20 -17.93
C ASP A 783 30.56 -28.73 -17.99
N ARG A 784 30.79 -29.24 -19.21
CA ARG A 784 31.07 -30.65 -19.48
C ARG A 784 32.53 -30.78 -19.85
N PHE A 785 33.28 -31.56 -19.09
CA PHE A 785 34.71 -31.69 -19.30
C PHE A 785 35.02 -32.84 -20.26
N LEU A 786 35.75 -32.52 -21.32
CA LEU A 786 36.25 -33.48 -22.28
C LEU A 786 37.62 -34.00 -21.84
N PHE A 787 37.68 -35.29 -21.55
CA PHE A 787 38.88 -36.03 -21.22
C PHE A 787 39.30 -36.94 -22.38
N MET A 788 40.57 -36.90 -22.72
CA MET A 788 41.22 -37.81 -23.65
C MET A 788 41.90 -38.94 -22.85
N ILE A 789 41.31 -40.13 -22.92
CA ILE A 789 41.86 -41.33 -22.29
C ILE A 789 42.90 -41.92 -23.24
N VAL A 790 44.13 -42.02 -22.76
CA VAL A 790 45.31 -42.44 -23.53
C VAL A 790 46.08 -43.55 -22.80
N GLY A 791 47.04 -44.17 -23.50
CA GLY A 791 48.00 -45.09 -22.88
C GLY A 791 49.01 -44.38 -21.98
N GLU A 792 49.59 -45.10 -21.03
CA GLU A 792 50.61 -44.57 -20.10
C GLU A 792 51.84 -44.03 -20.85
N GLN A 793 52.31 -44.73 -21.89
CA GLN A 793 53.45 -44.28 -22.70
C GLN A 793 53.19 -42.94 -23.41
N GLU A 794 51.96 -42.72 -23.87
CA GLU A 794 51.59 -41.48 -24.57
C GLU A 794 51.60 -40.28 -23.61
N LEU A 795 51.11 -40.47 -22.38
CA LEU A 795 51.20 -39.47 -21.31
C LEU A 795 52.66 -39.14 -20.97
N LEU A 796 53.49 -40.17 -20.79
CA LEU A 796 54.91 -40.00 -20.47
C LEU A 796 55.68 -39.26 -21.56
N ALA A 797 55.32 -39.45 -22.83
CA ALA A 797 55.93 -38.72 -23.93
C ALA A 797 55.63 -37.21 -23.87
N GLU A 798 54.39 -36.80 -23.54
CA GLU A 798 54.06 -35.37 -23.37
C GLU A 798 54.70 -34.76 -22.12
N ILE A 799 54.77 -35.51 -21.01
CA ILE A 799 55.51 -35.09 -19.81
C ILE A 799 57.00 -34.92 -20.15
N GLY A 800 57.60 -35.85 -20.88
CA GLY A 800 59.00 -35.78 -21.28
C GLY A 800 59.35 -34.55 -22.12
N ARG A 801 58.45 -34.10 -22.99
CA ARG A 801 58.62 -32.84 -23.76
C ARG A 801 58.60 -31.61 -22.86
N GLU A 802 57.82 -31.63 -21.78
CA GLU A 802 57.81 -30.55 -20.80
C GLU A 802 59.08 -30.58 -19.93
N GLU A 803 59.49 -31.76 -19.46
CA GLU A 803 60.73 -31.95 -18.70
C GLU A 803 61.96 -31.46 -19.47
N GLU A 804 62.02 -31.69 -20.79
CA GLU A 804 63.11 -31.16 -21.64
C GLU A 804 63.12 -29.62 -21.68
N LYS A 805 61.95 -28.97 -21.76
CA LYS A 805 61.86 -27.50 -21.68
C LYS A 805 62.32 -26.98 -20.31
N LEU A 806 61.91 -27.64 -19.23
CA LEU A 806 62.32 -27.28 -17.87
C LEU A 806 63.83 -27.46 -17.67
N LYS A 807 64.42 -28.48 -18.30
CA LYS A 807 65.88 -28.69 -18.30
C LYS A 807 66.61 -27.52 -18.94
N VAL A 808 66.20 -27.11 -20.15
CA VAL A 808 66.79 -25.96 -20.85
C VAL A 808 66.67 -24.68 -20.02
N ALA A 809 65.53 -24.46 -19.35
CA ALA A 809 65.34 -23.32 -18.47
C ALA A 809 66.32 -23.34 -17.27
N LEU A 810 66.52 -24.49 -16.64
CA LEU A 810 67.46 -24.63 -15.53
C LEU A 810 68.94 -24.54 -15.98
N GLU A 811 69.28 -25.02 -17.18
CA GLU A 811 70.59 -24.84 -17.81
C GLU A 811 70.90 -23.35 -18.03
N GLN A 812 69.91 -22.56 -18.46
CA GLN A 812 70.07 -21.12 -18.62
C GLN A 812 70.34 -20.42 -17.28
N VAL A 813 69.62 -20.81 -16.22
CA VAL A 813 69.87 -20.31 -14.86
C VAL A 813 71.29 -20.64 -14.40
N LYS A 814 71.74 -21.88 -14.60
CA LYS A 814 73.12 -22.30 -14.29
C LYS A 814 74.14 -21.46 -15.05
N GLY A 815 73.95 -21.24 -16.34
CA GLY A 815 74.85 -20.42 -17.17
C GLY A 815 75.02 -19.00 -16.62
N GLN A 816 73.93 -18.38 -16.18
CA GLN A 816 73.96 -17.02 -15.62
C GLN A 816 74.58 -16.98 -14.22
N LEU A 817 74.43 -18.04 -13.41
CA LEU A 817 75.12 -18.17 -12.13
C LEU A 817 76.64 -18.36 -12.31
N LEU A 818 77.06 -19.10 -13.35
CA LEU A 818 78.47 -19.23 -13.74
C LEU A 818 79.07 -17.89 -14.15
N GLU A 819 78.35 -17.10 -14.96
CA GLU A 819 78.76 -15.74 -15.32
C GLU A 819 78.89 -14.84 -14.08
N ALA A 820 77.96 -14.95 -13.12
CA ALA A 820 78.02 -14.23 -11.85
C ALA A 820 79.25 -14.61 -10.99
N GLU A 821 79.57 -15.92 -10.89
CA GLU A 821 80.79 -16.39 -10.20
C GLU A 821 82.06 -15.88 -10.90
N ALA A 822 82.08 -15.88 -12.24
CA ALA A 822 83.20 -15.36 -13.02
C ALA A 822 83.41 -13.86 -12.80
N ARG A 823 82.32 -13.06 -12.72
CA ARG A 823 82.38 -11.63 -12.38
C ARG A 823 82.94 -11.39 -10.97
N LEU A 824 82.56 -12.21 -9.98
CA LEU A 824 83.17 -12.19 -8.64
C LEU A 824 84.66 -12.58 -8.68
N GLY A 825 85.06 -13.45 -9.62
CA GLY A 825 86.46 -13.76 -9.90
C GLY A 825 87.27 -12.54 -10.33
N LEU A 826 86.70 -11.68 -11.18
CA LEU A 826 87.33 -10.40 -11.57
C LEU A 826 87.46 -9.45 -10.37
N SER A 827 86.42 -9.34 -9.54
CA SER A 827 86.48 -8.58 -8.29
C SER A 827 87.57 -9.06 -7.33
N SER A 828 87.89 -10.35 -7.35
CA SER A 828 88.98 -10.92 -6.55
C SER A 828 90.36 -10.50 -7.05
N LEU A 829 90.51 -10.27 -8.37
CA LEU A 829 91.74 -9.76 -8.96
C LEU A 829 91.88 -8.25 -8.68
N ASP A 830 90.78 -7.50 -8.73
CA ASP A 830 90.74 -6.07 -8.42
C ASP A 830 91.21 -5.79 -6.98
N LEU A 831 90.78 -6.61 -6.01
CA LEU A 831 91.17 -6.50 -4.60
C LEU A 831 92.60 -6.99 -4.28
N ALA A 832 93.21 -7.77 -5.17
CA ALA A 832 94.55 -8.32 -4.99
C ALA A 832 95.67 -7.38 -5.46
N GLN A 833 95.34 -6.29 -6.16
CA GLN A 833 96.32 -5.29 -6.58
C GLN A 833 96.82 -4.49 -5.36
N GLY A 834 98.14 -4.44 -5.14
CA GLY A 834 98.76 -3.94 -3.91
C GLY A 834 98.56 -2.45 -3.57
N SER A 835 97.72 -1.71 -4.30
CA SER A 835 97.48 -0.27 -4.12
C SER A 835 96.02 0.15 -4.38
N VAL A 836 95.05 -0.59 -3.83
CA VAL A 836 93.61 -0.26 -3.93
C VAL A 836 93.31 1.10 -3.28
N LYS A 837 92.68 2.02 -4.03
CA LYS A 837 92.19 3.31 -3.52
C LYS A 837 90.73 3.22 -3.08
N VAL A 838 90.30 4.10 -2.16
CA VAL A 838 88.91 4.15 -1.66
C VAL A 838 87.88 4.32 -2.79
N GLU A 839 88.21 5.08 -3.83
CA GLU A 839 87.36 5.31 -5.01
C GLU A 839 87.05 4.04 -5.81
N GLN A 840 87.91 3.02 -5.73
CA GLN A 840 87.77 1.76 -6.47
C GLN A 840 86.82 0.77 -5.76
N LEU A 841 86.43 1.02 -4.51
CA LEU A 841 85.50 0.18 -3.75
C LEU A 841 84.02 0.46 -4.11
N GLY A 842 83.68 1.67 -4.55
CA GLY A 842 82.30 2.04 -4.94
C GLY A 842 81.72 1.17 -6.08
N PRO A 843 82.45 0.97 -7.20
CA PRO A 843 82.01 0.07 -8.27
C PRO A 843 81.89 -1.41 -7.86
N LEU A 844 82.58 -1.85 -6.80
CA LEU A 844 82.43 -3.20 -6.25
C LEU A 844 81.13 -3.35 -5.46
N VAL A 845 80.73 -2.33 -4.71
CA VAL A 845 79.43 -2.29 -4.02
C VAL A 845 78.28 -2.34 -5.02
N ALA A 846 78.31 -1.52 -6.08
CA ALA A 846 77.30 -1.54 -7.13
C ALA A 846 77.19 -2.91 -7.83
N ARG A 847 78.31 -3.63 -8.00
CA ARG A 847 78.33 -5.01 -8.50
C ARG A 847 77.65 -5.99 -7.53
N CYS A 848 77.80 -5.81 -6.21
CA CYS A 848 77.13 -6.65 -5.22
C CYS A 848 75.61 -6.48 -5.29
N GLU A 849 75.12 -5.25 -5.45
CA GLU A 849 73.68 -4.98 -5.63
C GLU A 849 73.13 -5.64 -6.92
N GLU A 850 73.87 -5.57 -8.03
CA GLU A 850 73.50 -6.26 -9.28
C GLU A 850 73.46 -7.78 -9.08
N LEU A 851 74.43 -8.36 -8.37
CA LEU A 851 74.47 -9.79 -8.07
C LEU A 851 73.31 -10.23 -7.19
N THR A 852 72.93 -9.44 -6.18
CA THR A 852 71.76 -9.72 -5.33
C THR A 852 70.47 -9.75 -6.16
N ARG A 853 70.23 -8.73 -7.00
CA ARG A 853 69.06 -8.70 -7.90
C ARG A 853 69.06 -9.87 -8.90
N SER A 854 70.23 -10.22 -9.44
CA SER A 854 70.38 -11.37 -10.32
C SER A 854 70.02 -12.66 -9.59
N LEU A 855 70.53 -12.88 -8.37
CA LEU A 855 70.21 -14.06 -7.55
C LEU A 855 68.72 -14.20 -7.25
N GLU A 856 68.03 -13.11 -6.90
CA GLU A 856 66.58 -13.12 -6.67
C GLU A 856 65.78 -13.52 -7.92
N THR A 857 66.20 -13.01 -9.09
CA THR A 857 65.61 -13.38 -10.37
C THR A 857 65.82 -14.88 -10.66
N ARG A 858 67.04 -15.40 -10.40
CA ARG A 858 67.35 -16.83 -10.61
C ARG A 858 66.66 -17.76 -9.62
N LEU A 859 66.47 -17.31 -8.38
CA LEU A 859 65.66 -18.02 -7.39
C LEU A 859 64.23 -18.17 -7.92
N THR A 860 63.63 -17.09 -8.41
CA THR A 860 62.27 -17.10 -8.98
C THR A 860 62.17 -18.08 -10.15
N SER A 861 63.09 -18.03 -11.12
CA SER A 861 63.09 -18.98 -12.24
C SER A 861 63.29 -20.44 -11.80
N THR A 862 64.06 -20.69 -10.74
CA THR A 862 64.26 -22.05 -10.20
C THR A 862 63.02 -22.53 -9.44
N GLN A 863 62.32 -21.63 -8.75
CA GLN A 863 61.03 -21.92 -8.10
C GLN A 863 59.95 -22.28 -9.13
N GLU A 864 59.89 -21.58 -10.27
CA GLU A 864 58.97 -21.94 -11.37
C GLU A 864 59.22 -23.37 -11.88
N VAL A 865 60.49 -23.78 -12.00
CA VAL A 865 60.85 -25.16 -12.36
C VAL A 865 60.45 -26.16 -11.27
N GLN A 866 60.68 -25.83 -10.00
CA GLN A 866 60.26 -26.65 -8.86
C GLN A 866 58.74 -26.83 -8.81
N GLU A 867 57.97 -25.76 -9.04
CA GLU A 867 56.50 -25.79 -9.10
C GLU A 867 55.99 -26.62 -10.27
N ALA A 868 56.64 -26.54 -11.43
CA ALA A 868 56.33 -27.38 -12.58
C ALA A 868 56.55 -28.88 -12.27
N TYR A 869 57.63 -29.24 -11.57
CA TYR A 869 57.85 -30.62 -11.11
C TYR A 869 56.86 -31.06 -10.02
N SER A 870 56.42 -30.16 -9.15
CA SER A 870 55.31 -30.43 -8.22
C SER A 870 54.02 -30.79 -8.96
N ARG A 871 53.71 -30.05 -10.04
CA ARG A 871 52.58 -30.36 -10.93
C ARG A 871 52.77 -31.71 -11.63
N ILE A 872 53.94 -31.97 -12.22
CA ILE A 872 54.23 -33.25 -12.89
C ILE A 872 54.05 -34.42 -11.92
N LEU A 873 54.56 -34.33 -10.69
CA LEU A 873 54.37 -35.37 -9.67
C LEU A 873 52.89 -35.61 -9.34
N LYS A 874 52.08 -34.55 -9.26
CA LYS A 874 50.62 -34.69 -9.10
C LYS A 874 49.99 -35.39 -10.30
N GLU A 875 50.36 -35.02 -11.53
CA GLU A 875 49.88 -35.66 -12.76
C GLU A 875 50.25 -37.14 -12.83
N LEU A 876 51.48 -37.52 -12.46
CA LEU A 876 51.93 -38.92 -12.43
C LEU A 876 51.15 -39.75 -11.40
N ARG A 877 50.92 -39.20 -10.20
CA ARG A 877 50.12 -39.86 -9.15
C ARG A 877 48.65 -40.02 -9.54
N LEU A 878 48.05 -38.96 -10.10
CA LEU A 878 46.68 -38.94 -10.61
C LEU A 878 46.45 -40.04 -11.64
N ASN A 879 47.39 -40.20 -12.57
CA ASN A 879 47.32 -41.18 -13.64
C ASN A 879 47.77 -42.60 -13.24
N ARG A 880 48.09 -42.82 -11.96
CA ARG A 880 48.59 -44.10 -11.43
C ARG A 880 49.73 -44.70 -12.25
N VAL A 881 50.66 -43.84 -12.68
CA VAL A 881 51.91 -44.26 -13.35
C VAL A 881 52.75 -45.09 -12.37
N ASP A 882 53.63 -45.94 -12.91
CA ASP A 882 54.50 -46.79 -12.11
C ASP A 882 55.14 -46.10 -10.89
N SER A 883 55.06 -46.79 -9.74
CA SER A 883 55.44 -46.24 -8.44
C SER A 883 56.94 -45.97 -8.31
N GLU A 884 57.80 -46.72 -9.01
CA GLU A 884 59.25 -46.53 -8.98
C GLU A 884 59.62 -45.22 -9.69
N ARG A 885 58.98 -44.93 -10.82
CA ARG A 885 59.18 -43.68 -11.57
C ARG A 885 58.75 -42.46 -10.77
N ILE A 886 57.62 -42.51 -10.06
CA ILE A 886 57.15 -41.42 -9.18
C ILE A 886 58.19 -41.14 -8.09
N LYS A 887 58.69 -42.18 -7.41
CA LYS A 887 59.73 -42.04 -6.38
C LYS A 887 60.99 -41.43 -6.96
N ARG A 888 61.44 -41.91 -8.12
CA ARG A 888 62.63 -41.39 -8.79
C ARG A 888 62.52 -39.90 -9.08
N VAL A 889 61.46 -39.43 -9.74
CA VAL A 889 61.26 -37.99 -10.03
C VAL A 889 61.20 -37.17 -8.74
N GLN A 890 60.54 -37.68 -7.69
CA GLN A 890 60.43 -37.01 -6.41
C GLN A 890 61.78 -36.86 -5.69
N GLU A 891 62.53 -37.95 -5.57
CA GLU A 891 63.78 -38.01 -4.79
C GLU A 891 64.97 -37.42 -5.54
N THR A 892 65.05 -37.58 -6.88
CA THR A 892 66.23 -37.16 -7.66
C THR A 892 66.10 -35.77 -8.25
N ILE A 893 64.89 -35.22 -8.40
CA ILE A 893 64.68 -33.88 -8.99
C ILE A 893 63.96 -32.95 -8.03
N PHE A 894 62.73 -33.29 -7.62
CA PHE A 894 61.88 -32.34 -6.88
C PHE A 894 62.41 -31.98 -5.50
N GLU A 895 62.78 -32.97 -4.67
CA GLU A 895 63.33 -32.71 -3.33
C GLU A 895 64.67 -31.94 -3.38
N PRO A 896 65.64 -32.31 -4.25
CA PRO A 896 66.84 -31.51 -4.45
C PRO A 896 66.56 -30.07 -4.90
N LEU A 897 65.63 -29.84 -5.85
CA LEU A 897 65.23 -28.49 -6.25
C LEU A 897 64.63 -27.70 -5.09
N ARG A 898 63.79 -28.34 -4.27
CA ARG A 898 63.21 -27.73 -3.07
C ARG A 898 64.28 -27.33 -2.06
N LEU A 899 65.32 -28.15 -1.88
CA LEU A 899 66.46 -27.83 -1.02
C LEU A 899 67.28 -26.67 -1.58
N ILE A 900 67.54 -26.66 -2.89
CA ILE A 900 68.28 -25.58 -3.57
C ILE A 900 67.56 -24.23 -3.37
N THR A 901 66.24 -24.18 -3.62
CA THR A 901 65.46 -22.94 -3.49
C THR A 901 65.29 -22.49 -2.04
N ALA A 902 65.09 -23.42 -1.10
CA ALA A 902 64.86 -23.09 0.31
C ALA A 902 66.15 -22.78 1.09
N VAL A 903 67.29 -23.37 0.71
CA VAL A 903 68.53 -23.33 1.51
C VAL A 903 69.68 -22.66 0.76
N GLU A 904 70.06 -23.18 -0.41
CA GLU A 904 71.30 -22.78 -1.09
C GLU A 904 71.24 -21.36 -1.69
N PHE A 905 70.11 -20.99 -2.30
CA PHE A 905 69.90 -19.62 -2.81
C PHE A 905 69.92 -18.56 -1.69
N PRO A 906 69.13 -18.70 -0.61
CA PRO A 906 69.20 -17.78 0.53
C PRO A 906 70.58 -17.73 1.20
N ALA A 907 71.27 -18.87 1.30
CA ALA A 907 72.64 -18.91 1.82
C ALA A 907 73.61 -18.10 0.95
N THR A 908 73.49 -18.21 -0.37
CA THR A 908 74.32 -17.45 -1.33
C THR A 908 74.05 -15.94 -1.23
N GLY A 909 72.77 -15.54 -1.13
CA GLY A 909 72.40 -14.13 -0.96
C GLY A 909 72.97 -13.52 0.33
N ARG A 910 72.93 -14.24 1.45
CA ARG A 910 73.53 -13.78 2.72
C ARG A 910 75.04 -13.53 2.62
N GLU A 911 75.77 -14.37 1.88
CA GLU A 911 77.22 -14.17 1.70
C GLU A 911 77.52 -12.96 0.78
N VAL A 912 76.71 -12.72 -0.25
CA VAL A 912 76.83 -11.49 -1.08
C VAL A 912 76.60 -10.23 -0.23
N ILE A 913 75.62 -10.24 0.67
CA ILE A 913 75.36 -9.13 1.61
C ILE A 913 76.54 -8.94 2.57
N ARG A 914 77.08 -10.02 3.14
CA ARG A 914 78.29 -9.95 3.99
C ARG A 914 79.50 -9.38 3.25
N PHE A 915 79.63 -9.70 1.96
CA PHE A 915 80.68 -9.11 1.12
C PHE A 915 80.45 -7.61 0.90
N GLN A 916 79.21 -7.19 0.65
CA GLN A 916 78.85 -5.77 0.57
C GLN A 916 79.12 -5.03 1.91
N GLU A 917 78.71 -5.59 3.05
CA GLU A 917 78.95 -5.03 4.37
C GLU A 917 80.46 -4.89 4.67
N ALA A 918 81.27 -5.89 4.30
CA ALA A 918 82.72 -5.83 4.43
C ALA A 918 83.33 -4.72 3.54
N LEU A 919 82.79 -4.54 2.34
CA LEU A 919 83.18 -3.46 1.43
C LEU A 919 82.77 -2.09 1.93
N GLU A 920 81.68 -1.95 2.69
CA GLU A 920 81.13 -0.67 3.18
C GLU A 920 81.62 -0.28 4.59
N ASN A 921 82.28 -1.18 5.33
CA ASN A 921 82.68 -0.94 6.71
C ASN A 921 83.68 0.22 6.87
N MET A 922 83.14 1.41 7.16
CA MET A 922 83.91 2.65 7.38
C MET A 922 84.67 2.67 8.72
N GLY A 923 84.42 1.71 9.61
CA GLY A 923 85.10 1.60 10.92
C GLY A 923 86.49 0.95 10.86
N LEU A 924 86.88 0.38 9.73
CA LEU A 924 88.18 -0.29 9.54
C LEU A 924 89.14 0.55 8.68
N ALA A 925 90.43 0.53 9.02
CA ALA A 925 91.47 1.09 8.16
C ALA A 925 91.53 0.38 6.80
N LEU A 926 91.90 1.10 5.74
CA LEU A 926 91.83 0.62 4.35
C LEU A 926 92.48 -0.77 4.13
N PRO A 927 93.68 -1.09 4.66
CA PRO A 927 94.26 -2.43 4.50
C PRO A 927 93.44 -3.54 5.17
N ALA A 928 92.91 -3.29 6.37
CA ALA A 928 92.08 -4.24 7.10
C ALA A 928 90.71 -4.44 6.43
N ARG A 929 90.13 -3.37 5.86
CA ARG A 929 88.89 -3.42 5.08
C ARG A 929 89.05 -4.24 3.79
N VAL A 930 90.16 -4.08 3.07
CA VAL A 930 90.47 -4.89 1.87
C VAL A 930 90.66 -6.37 2.24
N GLN A 931 91.34 -6.68 3.33
CA GLN A 931 91.52 -8.06 3.81
C GLN A 931 90.19 -8.73 4.22
N ALA A 932 89.34 -8.00 4.96
CA ALA A 932 88.00 -8.47 5.33
C ALA A 932 87.12 -8.70 4.09
N SER A 933 87.14 -7.76 3.13
CA SER A 933 86.41 -7.86 1.86
C SER A 933 86.89 -9.04 1.00
N SER A 934 88.20 -9.29 0.95
CA SER A 934 88.77 -10.44 0.24
C SER A 934 88.33 -11.78 0.85
N THR A 935 88.27 -11.87 2.18
CA THR A 935 87.80 -13.07 2.88
C THR A 935 86.32 -13.32 2.63
N ALA A 936 85.48 -12.29 2.74
CA ALA A 936 84.04 -12.37 2.46
C ALA A 936 83.77 -12.71 0.98
N LEU A 937 84.57 -12.17 0.06
CA LEU A 937 84.50 -12.51 -1.36
C LEU A 937 84.82 -13.98 -1.63
N GLN A 938 85.86 -14.53 -0.98
CA GLN A 938 86.18 -15.96 -1.10
C GLN A 938 85.05 -16.85 -0.58
N ALA A 939 84.43 -16.49 0.55
CA ALA A 939 83.27 -17.19 1.08
C ALA A 939 82.08 -17.14 0.11
N THR A 940 81.80 -15.96 -0.47
CA THR A 940 80.74 -15.75 -1.47
C THR A 940 80.96 -16.64 -2.71
N ARG A 941 82.18 -16.64 -3.27
CA ARG A 941 82.52 -17.51 -4.40
C ARG A 941 82.40 -18.99 -4.07
N GLY A 942 82.81 -19.39 -2.85
CA GLY A 942 82.63 -20.75 -2.36
C GLY A 942 81.16 -21.17 -2.34
N GLN A 943 80.27 -20.28 -1.90
CA GLN A 943 78.83 -20.56 -1.84
C GLN A 943 78.18 -20.58 -3.23
N TYR A 944 78.57 -19.68 -4.15
CA TYR A 944 78.14 -19.76 -5.56
C TYR A 944 78.52 -21.09 -6.22
N ARG A 945 79.73 -21.61 -5.97
CA ARG A 945 80.16 -22.91 -6.51
C ARG A 945 79.32 -24.07 -5.96
N LYS A 946 78.98 -24.05 -4.67
CA LYS A 946 78.07 -25.04 -4.08
C LYS A 946 76.68 -25.00 -4.71
N LEU A 947 76.12 -23.80 -4.88
CA LEU A 947 74.83 -23.61 -5.54
C LEU A 947 74.86 -24.14 -6.99
N ILE A 948 75.90 -23.79 -7.75
CA ILE A 948 76.07 -24.26 -9.13
C ILE A 948 76.23 -25.78 -9.19
N GLN A 949 76.98 -26.38 -8.27
CA GLN A 949 77.15 -27.83 -8.19
C GLN A 949 75.82 -28.52 -7.87
N ALA A 950 75.04 -28.01 -6.90
CA ALA A 950 73.74 -28.58 -6.57
C ALA A 950 72.76 -28.53 -7.76
N ILE A 951 72.76 -27.42 -8.52
CA ILE A 951 71.97 -27.31 -9.77
C ILE A 951 72.48 -28.29 -10.82
N ASP A 952 73.80 -28.51 -10.92
CA ASP A 952 74.40 -29.46 -11.88
C ASP A 952 74.01 -30.92 -11.58
N GLU A 953 73.98 -31.30 -10.31
CA GLU A 953 73.54 -32.63 -9.88
C GLU A 953 72.08 -32.90 -10.28
N VAL A 954 71.21 -31.89 -10.14
CA VAL A 954 69.82 -31.96 -10.61
C VAL A 954 69.74 -32.03 -12.14
N LEU A 955 70.51 -31.22 -12.86
CA LEU A 955 70.55 -31.24 -14.32
C LEU A 955 71.04 -32.58 -14.88
N ALA A 956 72.00 -33.22 -14.21
CA ALA A 956 72.45 -34.57 -14.54
C ALA A 956 71.33 -35.60 -14.35
N ALA A 957 70.60 -35.54 -13.23
CA ALA A 957 69.43 -36.39 -12.98
C ALA A 957 68.34 -36.18 -14.04
N MET A 958 68.02 -34.92 -14.37
CA MET A 958 67.10 -34.56 -15.46
C MET A 958 67.57 -35.11 -16.82
N GLY A 959 68.89 -35.07 -17.09
CA GLY A 959 69.51 -35.64 -18.29
C GLY A 959 69.20 -37.12 -18.47
N THR A 960 69.45 -37.93 -17.44
CA THR A 960 69.18 -39.38 -17.50
C THR A 960 67.70 -39.69 -17.76
N LEU A 961 66.78 -38.91 -17.18
CA LEU A 961 65.35 -39.07 -17.38
C LEU A 961 64.89 -38.59 -18.76
N THR A 962 65.47 -37.51 -19.29
CA THR A 962 65.21 -37.06 -20.67
C THR A 962 65.65 -38.09 -21.70
N ASP A 963 66.75 -38.81 -21.48
CA ASP A 963 67.21 -39.86 -22.39
C ASP A 963 66.26 -41.08 -22.36
N ILE A 964 65.78 -41.45 -21.17
CA ILE A 964 64.74 -42.49 -21.03
C ILE A 964 63.45 -42.04 -21.74
N ASN A 965 63.02 -40.80 -21.60
CA ASN A 965 61.82 -40.29 -22.25
C ASN A 965 62.00 -40.17 -23.79
N LYS A 966 63.21 -39.89 -24.29
CA LYS A 966 63.53 -39.96 -25.73
C LYS A 966 63.39 -41.39 -26.25
N LEU A 967 63.82 -42.39 -25.47
CA LEU A 967 63.60 -43.80 -25.81
C LEU A 967 62.10 -44.15 -25.80
N VAL A 968 61.31 -43.65 -24.85
CA VAL A 968 59.84 -43.81 -24.84
C VAL A 968 59.20 -43.17 -26.08
N ALA A 969 59.67 -41.99 -26.50
CA ALA A 969 59.17 -41.34 -27.70
C ALA A 969 59.54 -42.10 -28.99
N ILE A 970 60.72 -42.72 -29.04
CA ILE A 970 61.13 -43.60 -30.15
C ILE A 970 60.27 -44.87 -30.17
N LEU A 971 60.04 -45.50 -29.00
CA LEU A 971 59.15 -46.65 -28.87
C LEU A 971 57.74 -46.31 -29.37
N ARG A 972 57.20 -45.15 -28.99
CA ARG A 972 55.93 -44.65 -29.52
C ARG A 972 55.93 -44.51 -31.05
N ALA A 973 56.99 -43.96 -31.64
CA ALA A 973 57.06 -43.81 -33.09
C ALA A 973 57.06 -45.17 -33.81
N ILE A 974 57.68 -46.18 -33.18
CA ILE A 974 57.64 -47.57 -33.64
C ILE A 974 56.22 -48.14 -33.48
N GLU A 975 55.58 -47.96 -32.32
CA GLU A 975 54.21 -48.40 -32.04
C GLU A 975 53.17 -47.77 -32.99
N ASP A 976 53.28 -46.46 -33.27
CA ASP A 976 52.39 -45.74 -34.19
C ASP A 976 52.54 -46.28 -35.64
N GLU A 977 53.74 -46.71 -36.01
CA GLU A 977 53.99 -47.32 -37.32
C GLU A 977 53.49 -48.77 -37.40
N GLU A 978 53.70 -49.56 -36.36
CA GLU A 978 53.11 -50.91 -36.21
C GLU A 978 51.58 -50.85 -36.25
N ARG A 979 50.98 -49.84 -35.62
CA ARG A 979 49.54 -49.60 -35.66
C ARG A 979 49.04 -49.30 -37.06
N LYS A 980 49.70 -48.41 -37.81
CA LYS A 980 49.32 -48.14 -39.21
C LYS A 980 49.40 -49.42 -40.05
N GLN A 981 50.40 -50.25 -39.80
CA GLN A 981 50.54 -51.55 -40.45
C GLN A 981 49.41 -52.51 -40.06
N PHE A 982 49.03 -52.57 -38.77
CA PHE A 982 47.93 -53.40 -38.29
C PHE A 982 46.57 -52.95 -38.87
N ASP A 983 46.27 -51.65 -38.85
CA ASP A 983 45.04 -51.08 -39.43
C ASP A 983 44.99 -51.34 -40.95
N LEU A 984 46.13 -51.26 -41.64
CA LEU A 984 46.24 -51.59 -43.07
C LEU A 984 46.01 -53.08 -43.31
N LEU A 985 46.59 -53.97 -42.49
CA LEU A 985 46.36 -55.41 -42.55
C LEU A 985 44.90 -55.77 -42.28
N GLN A 986 44.25 -55.11 -41.30
CA GLN A 986 42.84 -55.33 -41.00
C GLN A 986 41.95 -54.88 -42.16
N LYS A 987 42.21 -53.70 -42.76
CA LYS A 987 41.49 -53.24 -43.95
C LYS A 987 41.69 -54.16 -45.15
N ILE A 988 42.91 -54.63 -45.37
CA ILE A 988 43.22 -55.62 -46.42
C ILE A 988 42.49 -56.94 -46.13
N HIS A 989 42.43 -57.38 -44.87
CA HIS A 989 41.71 -58.58 -44.47
C HIS A 989 40.20 -58.41 -44.68
N GLU A 990 39.60 -57.29 -44.27
CA GLU A 990 38.18 -56.98 -44.48
C GLU A 990 37.86 -56.87 -45.98
N GLU A 991 38.72 -56.25 -46.79
CA GLU A 991 38.57 -56.22 -48.25
C GLU A 991 38.68 -57.62 -48.86
N LEU A 992 39.63 -58.45 -48.42
CA LEU A 992 39.78 -59.83 -48.88
C LEU A 992 38.59 -60.69 -48.46
N VAL A 993 38.09 -60.54 -47.23
CA VAL A 993 36.89 -61.23 -46.72
C VAL A 993 35.66 -60.79 -47.52
N LYS A 994 35.51 -59.49 -47.76
CA LYS A 994 34.41 -58.95 -48.57
C LYS A 994 34.49 -59.44 -50.02
N LYS A 995 35.69 -59.45 -50.61
CA LYS A 995 35.93 -59.94 -51.97
C LYS A 995 35.70 -61.44 -52.10
N THR A 996 36.13 -62.23 -51.11
CA THR A 996 35.86 -63.69 -51.08
C THR A 996 34.39 -64.00 -50.83
N LEU A 997 33.68 -63.21 -50.02
CA LEU A 997 32.22 -63.27 -49.89
C LEU A 997 31.52 -62.88 -51.19
N GLU A 998 31.96 -61.82 -51.87
CA GLU A 998 31.43 -61.40 -53.18
C GLU A 998 31.69 -62.45 -54.27
N ASP A 999 32.88 -63.06 -54.30
CA ASP A 999 33.24 -64.15 -55.23
C ASP A 999 32.46 -65.44 -54.92
N ALA A 1000 32.22 -65.76 -53.64
CA ALA A 1000 31.40 -66.90 -53.22
C ALA A 1000 29.89 -66.69 -53.51
N LEU A 1001 29.41 -65.45 -53.48
CA LEU A 1001 28.02 -65.09 -53.78
C LEU A 1001 27.74 -64.94 -55.28
N ASN A 1002 28.76 -64.83 -56.14
CA ASN A 1002 28.62 -64.73 -57.61
C ASN A 1002 29.46 -65.78 -58.38
N PRO A 1003 29.06 -67.07 -58.38
CA PRO A 1003 29.83 -68.16 -59.00
C PRO A 1003 29.79 -68.21 -60.55
N LYS A 1004 29.39 -67.13 -61.23
CA LYS A 1004 29.28 -67.05 -62.71
C LYS A 1004 30.16 -65.97 -63.36
N LYS A 1005 31.26 -65.61 -62.71
CA LYS A 1005 32.39 -64.92 -63.34
C LYS A 1005 33.60 -65.84 -63.40
#